data_AF-E8MZQ1-F1
#
_entry.id   AF-E8MZQ1-F1
#
_cell.length_a   1.000
_cell.length_b   1.000
_cell.length_c   1.000
_cell.angle_alpha   90.00
_cell.angle_beta   90.00
_cell.angle_gamma   90.00
#
_symmetry.space_group_name_H-M   'P 1'
#
loop_
_entity.id
_entity.type
_entity.pdbx_description
1 polymer ?
#
loop_
_entity_poly.entity_id
_entity_poly.type
_entity_poly.pdbx_seq_one_letter_code
_entity_poly.pdbx_strand_id
1 'polypeptide(L)'
;MMNTLLNQPFFTEARKGRDRWTFYLITLGLAFIFMVVLTLMVFIPFVLVNPSNAVTVMDLPAPALLTVTMLPFSGVILAIWLALRFLHRRPFQSLIAPAGRFRWRLFFTSALFWLVLSALMDGVLSLLQPGNYRWTFDPAAFFSFLPFALVLTPIQIAAEELLFRGYLMQGIGARARSIWLPLLLPAVFFTVLHLSNPEVAEYGADWTVPMYLLMGLLLGWVTLRSGGLELALGWHLANNWYAGIFVTFPASAITTPALFTIQHYEPLWGLIGLIAVSAVYLLLLEVVNRKVLGTILFAGMIFLAGCSPAPLQAPLVSTPAVPLEDCTLRSELVPLMQQAKCADLTVPEDPSNPAGRQIHLHVGVVKAKSANPEPDPIFLLAGGPGQASTMAFPAMILQMERLNLKRDLVMVDQRGTGASSPLSCPSEEKLPDLWNRGEVMDLDQAQKDMETYLKECMEQWDADLRFYNTTVSAGDLELVRQKLGYDKINLLGVSYGTRLAQEYARLYPQHVRTMILDGVVPPDWVLGASVRRDAQRALERIFARCAEEPSCHQAFPDLQGDFQKVLEALEREPVELTIPHPATGEDQTVILNRVTASSLIRLISYQSQFSLLIPWMIHSAAQGDYRPMATQAVYLLGLEQGIEEGLFYSVICQEDVPFLPLEGEQGEYYFQDLLPLWRTACQILRLPPNEAFRQDYPTLEIPVLFISGEVDPVTPPQNGGQAARFFPNSLHVVFPKEGHGNFTSACGLNLTRQVIEKGSIEAVDITCIERHSVMPFFLSQSRSEP
;
A
#
# COMPACT_ATOMS: atom_id res chain seq x y z
N MET A 1 38.93 -19.45 -33.79
CA MET A 1 37.61 -19.75 -33.16
C MET A 1 36.55 -18.67 -33.42
N MET A 2 36.85 -17.37 -33.34
CA MET A 2 35.85 -16.31 -33.56
C MET A 2 35.42 -16.12 -35.04
N ASN A 3 36.36 -16.11 -36.00
CA ASN A 3 36.03 -16.05 -37.44
C ASN A 3 35.26 -17.30 -37.94
N THR A 4 35.40 -18.44 -37.25
CA THR A 4 34.65 -19.67 -37.57
C THR A 4 33.21 -19.63 -37.07
N LEU A 5 32.91 -18.89 -35.98
CA LEU A 5 31.55 -18.74 -35.43
C LEU A 5 30.67 -17.84 -36.30
N LEU A 6 31.21 -16.74 -36.83
CA LEU A 6 30.48 -15.83 -37.73
C LEU A 6 30.14 -16.45 -39.09
N ASN A 7 30.92 -17.43 -39.53
CA ASN A 7 30.74 -18.11 -40.83
C ASN A 7 29.93 -19.42 -40.70
N GLN A 8 29.30 -19.68 -39.56
CA GLN A 8 28.49 -20.88 -39.38
C GLN A 8 27.19 -20.83 -40.19
N PRO A 9 26.61 -22.00 -40.53
CA PRO A 9 25.33 -22.11 -41.22
C PRO A 9 24.23 -21.23 -40.59
N PHE A 10 24.25 -21.12 -39.25
CA PHE A 10 23.34 -20.31 -38.45
C PHE A 10 23.12 -18.88 -38.98
N PHE A 11 24.19 -18.15 -39.31
CA PHE A 11 24.07 -16.78 -39.86
C PHE A 11 23.82 -16.76 -41.36
N THR A 12 24.29 -17.78 -42.08
CA THR A 12 24.11 -17.84 -43.54
C THR A 12 22.67 -18.10 -43.95
N GLU A 13 21.87 -18.78 -43.11
CA GLU A 13 20.43 -18.97 -43.36
C GLU A 13 19.68 -17.64 -43.49
N ALA A 14 20.10 -16.61 -42.74
CA ALA A 14 19.46 -15.30 -42.85
C ALA A 14 19.64 -14.65 -44.23
N ARG A 15 20.75 -14.94 -44.90
CA ARG A 15 21.09 -14.44 -46.24
C ARG A 15 20.40 -15.20 -47.38
N LYS A 16 19.80 -16.36 -47.11
CA LYS A 16 19.09 -17.15 -48.14
C LYS A 16 17.73 -16.54 -48.53
N GLY A 17 17.18 -15.65 -47.71
CA GLY A 17 15.95 -14.90 -47.99
C GLY A 17 16.18 -13.44 -48.39
N ARG A 18 15.12 -12.63 -48.41
CA ARG A 18 15.20 -11.18 -48.57
C ARG A 18 15.70 -10.55 -47.26
N ASP A 19 16.96 -10.14 -47.25
CA ASP A 19 17.64 -9.64 -46.07
C ASP A 19 17.82 -8.10 -46.12
N ARG A 20 16.75 -7.35 -45.79
CA ARG A 20 16.76 -5.87 -45.69
C ARG A 20 16.51 -5.44 -44.25
N TRP A 21 17.28 -4.48 -43.72
CA TRP A 21 17.10 -3.97 -42.35
C TRP A 21 15.70 -3.41 -42.08
N THR A 22 15.08 -2.77 -43.08
CA THR A 22 13.70 -2.28 -42.97
C THR A 22 12.70 -3.39 -42.66
N PHE A 23 12.95 -4.63 -43.12
CA PHE A 23 12.08 -5.77 -42.83
C PHE A 23 12.20 -6.23 -41.38
N TYR A 24 13.37 -6.09 -40.75
CA TYR A 24 13.53 -6.35 -39.33
C TYR A 24 12.76 -5.33 -38.48
N LEU A 25 12.85 -4.04 -38.82
CA LEU A 25 12.07 -3.01 -38.13
C LEU A 25 10.55 -3.22 -38.27
N ILE A 26 10.07 -3.55 -39.48
CA ILE A 26 8.66 -3.87 -39.71
C ILE A 26 8.24 -5.09 -38.88
N THR A 27 9.06 -6.14 -38.84
CA THR A 27 8.75 -7.36 -38.08
C THR A 27 8.69 -7.11 -36.58
N LEU A 28 9.60 -6.29 -36.05
CA LEU A 28 9.57 -5.87 -34.64
C LEU A 28 8.32 -5.05 -34.32
N GLY A 29 7.96 -4.10 -35.19
CA GLY A 29 6.72 -3.34 -35.05
C GLY A 29 5.48 -4.23 -35.09
N LEU A 30 5.43 -5.19 -36.01
CA LEU A 30 4.35 -6.18 -36.09
C LEU A 30 4.29 -7.06 -34.84
N ALA A 31 5.43 -7.54 -34.35
CA ALA A 31 5.48 -8.34 -33.12
C ALA A 31 4.93 -7.56 -31.92
N PHE A 32 5.32 -6.29 -31.77
CA PHE A 32 4.79 -5.41 -30.73
C PHE A 32 3.27 -5.19 -30.88
N ILE A 33 2.79 -4.86 -32.09
CA ILE A 33 1.36 -4.64 -32.35
C ILE A 33 0.56 -5.91 -32.04
N PHE A 34 0.99 -7.08 -32.50
CA PHE A 34 0.30 -8.34 -32.23
C PHE A 34 0.28 -8.67 -30.73
N MET A 35 1.39 -8.40 -30.03
CA MET A 35 1.45 -8.59 -28.59
C MET A 35 0.48 -7.66 -27.85
N VAL A 36 0.45 -6.37 -28.19
CA VAL A 36 -0.48 -5.39 -27.58
C VAL A 36 -1.93 -5.76 -27.88
N VAL A 37 -2.27 -6.05 -29.14
CA VAL A 37 -3.64 -6.42 -29.53
C VAL A 37 -4.09 -7.68 -28.80
N LEU A 38 -3.25 -8.71 -28.74
CA LEU A 38 -3.60 -9.95 -28.04
C LEU A 38 -3.69 -9.74 -26.52
N THR A 39 -2.83 -8.90 -25.95
CA THR A 39 -2.94 -8.49 -24.54
C THR A 39 -4.28 -7.83 -24.26
N LEU A 40 -4.69 -6.86 -25.10
CA LEU A 40 -5.99 -6.19 -24.96
C LEU A 40 -7.16 -7.16 -25.16
N MET A 41 -7.08 -8.08 -26.14
CA MET A 41 -8.11 -9.09 -26.38
C MET A 41 -8.29 -10.04 -25.20
N VAL A 42 -7.21 -10.38 -24.50
CA VAL A 42 -7.26 -11.23 -23.30
C VAL A 42 -7.70 -10.43 -22.08
N PHE A 43 -7.20 -9.21 -21.90
CA PHE A 43 -7.41 -8.39 -20.71
C PHE A 43 -8.80 -7.73 -20.64
N ILE A 44 -9.34 -7.22 -21.77
CA ILE A 44 -10.63 -6.51 -21.79
C ILE A 44 -11.78 -7.39 -21.25
N PRO A 45 -11.95 -8.67 -21.66
CA PRO A 45 -12.96 -9.54 -21.08
C PRO A 45 -12.86 -9.69 -19.55
N PHE A 46 -11.65 -9.73 -18.98
CA PHE A 46 -11.48 -9.80 -17.53
C PHE A 46 -11.99 -8.55 -16.82
N VAL A 47 -11.73 -7.37 -17.38
CA VAL A 47 -12.21 -6.08 -16.86
C VAL A 47 -13.73 -5.97 -16.98
N LEU A 48 -14.30 -6.36 -18.12
CA LEU A 48 -15.75 -6.28 -18.36
C LEU A 48 -16.57 -7.21 -17.47
N VAL A 49 -16.02 -8.35 -17.06
CA VAL A 49 -16.70 -9.30 -16.16
C VAL A 49 -16.59 -8.87 -14.68
N ASN A 50 -15.63 -8.01 -14.32
CA ASN A 50 -15.41 -7.54 -12.95
C ASN A 50 -15.38 -5.99 -12.85
N PRO A 51 -16.44 -5.27 -13.28
CA PRO A 51 -16.41 -3.82 -13.43
C PRO A 51 -16.38 -3.04 -12.10
N SER A 52 -16.72 -3.68 -10.97
CA SER A 52 -16.78 -3.07 -9.64
C SER A 52 -15.44 -3.10 -8.88
N ASN A 53 -14.44 -3.83 -9.39
CA ASN A 53 -13.13 -3.94 -8.76
C ASN A 53 -12.12 -3.22 -9.64
N ALA A 54 -11.30 -2.32 -9.07
CA ALA A 54 -10.10 -1.83 -9.74
C ALA A 54 -9.08 -2.99 -9.84
N VAL A 55 -9.33 -3.95 -10.75
CA VAL A 55 -8.49 -5.15 -10.90
C VAL A 55 -7.17 -4.71 -11.52
N THR A 56 -6.11 -4.63 -10.70
CA THR A 56 -4.76 -4.59 -11.23
C THR A 56 -4.40 -5.97 -11.78
N VAL A 57 -3.56 -6.06 -12.82
CA VAL A 57 -3.15 -7.35 -13.40
C VAL A 57 -2.52 -8.26 -12.34
N MET A 58 -1.85 -7.70 -11.33
CA MET A 58 -1.17 -8.43 -10.27
C MET A 58 -2.12 -9.05 -9.22
N ASP A 59 -3.37 -8.59 -9.13
CA ASP A 59 -4.38 -9.16 -8.22
C ASP A 59 -5.13 -10.35 -8.85
N LEU A 60 -4.82 -10.73 -10.10
CA LEU A 60 -5.45 -11.87 -10.76
C LEU A 60 -4.98 -13.19 -10.14
N PRO A 61 -5.87 -14.19 -10.00
CA PRO A 61 -5.47 -15.55 -9.63
C PRO A 61 -4.36 -16.07 -10.56
N ALA A 62 -3.41 -16.84 -10.03
CA ALA A 62 -2.21 -17.26 -10.77
C ALA A 62 -2.47 -17.85 -12.18
N PRO A 63 -3.52 -18.67 -12.43
CA PRO A 63 -3.87 -19.11 -13.79
C PRO A 63 -4.26 -17.97 -14.74
N ALA A 64 -5.03 -17.00 -14.25
CA ALA A 64 -5.46 -15.84 -15.01
C ALA A 64 -4.28 -14.88 -15.24
N LEU A 65 -3.45 -14.65 -14.23
CA LEU A 65 -2.22 -13.87 -14.35
C LEU A 65 -1.30 -14.43 -15.44
N LEU A 66 -1.01 -15.73 -15.42
CA LEU A 66 -0.24 -16.41 -16.47
C LEU A 66 -0.90 -16.25 -17.84
N THR A 67 -2.22 -16.37 -17.93
CA THR A 67 -2.94 -16.24 -19.20
C THR A 67 -2.77 -14.85 -19.78
N VAL A 68 -2.98 -13.81 -18.97
CA VAL A 68 -2.85 -12.41 -19.39
C VAL A 68 -1.42 -12.04 -19.74
N THR A 69 -0.43 -12.56 -19.01
CA THR A 69 0.99 -12.17 -19.21
C THR A 69 1.71 -13.02 -20.25
N MET A 70 1.37 -14.32 -20.40
CA MET A 70 2.13 -15.25 -21.25
C MET A 70 1.44 -15.57 -22.58
N LEU A 71 0.10 -15.62 -22.64
CA LEU A 71 -0.61 -15.91 -23.90
C LEU A 71 -0.32 -14.89 -25.02
N PRO A 72 -0.17 -13.57 -24.74
CA PRO A 72 0.14 -12.58 -25.78
C PRO A 72 1.42 -12.86 -26.56
N PHE A 73 2.38 -13.60 -26.00
CA PHE A 73 3.60 -13.99 -26.71
C PHE A 73 3.35 -14.91 -27.90
N SER A 74 2.22 -15.61 -27.97
CA SER A 74 1.81 -16.33 -29.19
C SER A 74 1.63 -15.39 -30.40
N GLY A 75 1.24 -14.12 -30.15
CA GLY A 75 1.18 -13.06 -31.17
C GLY A 75 2.56 -12.71 -31.73
N VAL A 76 3.60 -12.70 -30.90
CA VAL A 76 4.99 -12.49 -31.34
C VAL A 76 5.44 -13.63 -32.26
N ILE A 77 5.16 -14.88 -31.91
CA ILE A 77 5.47 -16.05 -32.75
C ILE A 77 4.77 -15.94 -34.10
N LEU A 78 3.47 -15.58 -34.11
CA LEU A 78 2.68 -15.41 -35.32
C LEU A 78 3.24 -14.29 -36.21
N ALA A 79 3.60 -13.14 -35.62
CA ALA A 79 4.19 -12.02 -36.35
C ALA A 79 5.53 -12.40 -37.01
N ILE A 80 6.41 -13.09 -36.28
CA ILE A 80 7.69 -13.59 -36.82
C ILE A 80 7.42 -14.59 -37.96
N TRP A 81 6.48 -15.52 -37.78
CA TRP A 81 6.13 -16.50 -38.82
C TRP A 81 5.60 -15.83 -40.09
N LEU A 82 4.67 -14.87 -39.97
CA LEU A 82 4.13 -14.09 -41.09
C LEU A 82 5.24 -13.32 -41.80
N ALA A 83 6.10 -12.63 -41.06
CA ALA A 83 7.22 -11.90 -41.62
C ALA A 83 8.19 -12.83 -42.37
N LEU A 84 8.54 -13.99 -41.79
CA LEU A 84 9.42 -14.94 -42.48
C LEU A 84 8.81 -15.47 -43.77
N ARG A 85 7.51 -15.80 -43.75
CA ARG A 85 6.79 -16.32 -44.91
C ARG A 85 6.66 -15.29 -46.04
N PHE A 86 6.21 -14.07 -45.71
CA PHE A 86 5.81 -13.09 -46.72
C PHE A 86 6.87 -12.03 -47.00
N LEU A 87 7.56 -11.54 -45.96
CA LEU A 87 8.49 -10.44 -46.05
C LEU A 87 9.91 -10.93 -46.40
N HIS A 88 10.44 -11.85 -45.60
CA HIS A 88 11.78 -12.42 -45.80
C HIS A 88 11.81 -13.58 -46.79
N ARG A 89 10.67 -14.23 -47.04
CA ARG A 89 10.56 -15.42 -47.91
C ARG A 89 11.57 -16.52 -47.56
N ARG A 90 11.71 -16.84 -46.27
CA ARG A 90 12.56 -17.94 -45.78
C ARG A 90 11.79 -18.85 -44.81
N PRO A 91 12.11 -20.14 -44.70
CA PRO A 91 11.34 -21.07 -43.88
C PRO A 91 11.46 -20.75 -42.39
N PHE A 92 10.39 -20.93 -41.61
CA PHE A 92 10.39 -20.70 -40.16
C PHE A 92 11.46 -21.53 -39.43
N GLN A 93 11.69 -22.76 -39.89
CA GLN A 93 12.73 -23.65 -39.37
C GLN A 93 14.15 -23.06 -39.44
N SER A 94 14.39 -22.08 -40.33
CA SER A 94 15.68 -21.38 -40.40
C SER A 94 16.04 -20.63 -39.12
N LEU A 95 15.06 -20.28 -38.27
CA LEU A 95 15.35 -19.67 -36.98
C LEU A 95 15.75 -20.68 -35.92
N ILE A 96 15.13 -21.87 -35.93
CA ILE A 96 15.22 -22.81 -34.81
C ILE A 96 16.34 -23.82 -35.02
N ALA A 97 16.38 -24.44 -36.20
CA ALA A 97 17.32 -25.51 -36.53
C ALA A 97 17.89 -25.32 -37.94
N PRO A 98 18.82 -24.36 -38.14
CA PRO A 98 19.51 -24.12 -39.42
C PRO A 98 20.12 -25.37 -40.07
N ALA A 99 20.53 -26.35 -39.26
CA ALA A 99 21.09 -27.62 -39.74
C ALA A 99 20.04 -28.62 -40.28
N GLY A 100 18.75 -28.25 -40.30
CA GLY A 100 17.67 -28.99 -40.97
C GLY A 100 16.61 -29.57 -40.04
N ARG A 101 17.00 -30.39 -39.04
CA ARG A 101 16.07 -31.02 -38.09
C ARG A 101 16.34 -30.59 -36.65
N PHE A 102 15.28 -30.38 -35.88
CA PHE A 102 15.36 -30.07 -34.45
C PHE A 102 15.98 -31.24 -33.68
N ARG A 103 17.06 -30.96 -32.95
CA ARG A 103 17.78 -31.99 -32.17
C ARG A 103 17.18 -32.11 -30.77
N TRP A 104 16.06 -32.84 -30.66
CA TRP A 104 15.36 -33.10 -29.38
C TRP A 104 16.26 -33.57 -28.25
N ARG A 105 17.28 -34.38 -28.55
CA ARG A 105 18.25 -34.82 -27.55
C ARG A 105 18.97 -33.64 -26.88
N LEU A 106 19.36 -32.60 -27.63
CA LEU A 106 20.02 -31.43 -27.06
C LEU A 106 19.06 -30.63 -26.17
N PHE A 107 17.83 -30.45 -26.63
CA PHE A 107 16.77 -29.78 -25.87
C PHE A 107 16.52 -30.46 -24.51
N PHE A 108 16.21 -31.76 -24.48
CA PHE A 108 15.92 -32.46 -23.23
C PHE A 108 17.15 -32.60 -22.33
N THR A 109 18.35 -32.76 -22.91
CA THR A 109 19.59 -32.82 -22.12
C THR A 109 19.85 -31.46 -21.45
N SER A 110 19.68 -30.37 -22.18
CA SER A 110 19.84 -29.01 -21.66
C SER A 110 18.85 -28.72 -20.53
N ALA A 111 17.56 -29.02 -20.75
CA ALA A 111 16.51 -28.81 -19.77
C ALA A 111 16.76 -29.61 -18.48
N LEU A 112 17.10 -30.91 -18.62
CA LEU A 112 17.38 -31.76 -17.46
C LEU A 112 18.61 -31.28 -16.68
N PHE A 113 19.69 -30.90 -17.36
CA PHE A 113 20.90 -30.43 -16.69
C PHE A 113 20.65 -29.16 -15.91
N TRP A 114 19.96 -28.20 -16.52
CA TRP A 114 19.64 -26.95 -15.82
C TRP A 114 18.75 -27.21 -14.61
N LEU A 115 17.68 -27.98 -14.77
CA LEU A 115 16.75 -28.30 -13.68
C LEU A 115 17.45 -28.98 -12.49
N VAL A 116 18.31 -29.96 -12.75
CA VAL A 116 19.06 -30.67 -11.71
C VAL A 116 20.07 -29.75 -11.03
N LEU A 117 20.81 -28.94 -11.79
CA LEU A 117 21.80 -28.04 -11.20
C LEU A 117 21.15 -26.92 -10.38
N SER A 118 20.02 -26.38 -10.83
CA SER A 118 19.22 -25.43 -10.04
C SER A 118 18.73 -26.05 -8.73
N ALA A 119 18.19 -27.27 -8.79
CA ALA A 119 17.75 -28.00 -7.60
C ALA A 119 18.90 -28.29 -6.62
N LEU A 120 20.08 -28.66 -7.12
CA LEU A 120 21.26 -28.88 -6.28
C LEU A 120 21.76 -27.57 -5.66
N MET A 121 21.79 -26.48 -6.43
CA MET A 121 22.22 -25.18 -5.94
C MET A 121 21.31 -24.68 -4.82
N ASP A 122 19.99 -24.71 -5.02
CA ASP A 122 19.03 -24.32 -3.98
C ASP A 122 19.04 -25.29 -2.81
N GLY A 123 19.28 -26.58 -3.04
CA GLY A 123 19.57 -27.53 -1.96
C GLY A 123 20.75 -27.08 -1.10
N VAL A 124 21.87 -26.70 -1.72
CA VAL A 124 23.04 -26.16 -1.00
C VAL A 124 22.71 -24.83 -0.31
N LEU A 125 22.06 -23.89 -0.98
CA LEU A 125 21.69 -22.60 -0.41
C LEU A 125 20.72 -22.76 0.77
N SER A 126 19.80 -23.71 0.71
CA SER A 126 18.89 -24.03 1.83
C SER A 126 19.62 -24.54 3.07
N LEU A 127 20.74 -25.25 2.88
CA LEU A 127 21.60 -25.72 3.98
C LEU A 127 22.47 -24.58 4.54
N LEU A 128 22.92 -23.67 3.67
CA LEU A 128 23.71 -22.49 4.06
C LEU A 128 22.86 -21.39 4.70
N GLN A 129 21.56 -21.35 4.40
CA GLN A 129 20.61 -20.36 4.89
C GLN A 129 19.41 -21.05 5.57
N PRO A 130 19.60 -21.64 6.78
CA PRO A 130 18.54 -22.36 7.48
C PRO A 130 17.29 -21.50 7.68
N GLY A 131 16.14 -22.00 7.27
CA GLY A 131 14.85 -21.32 7.41
C GLY A 131 14.49 -20.34 6.28
N ASN A 132 15.39 -20.06 5.34
CA ASN A 132 15.11 -19.16 4.22
C ASN A 132 14.24 -19.80 3.12
N TYR A 133 14.38 -21.11 2.89
CA TYR A 133 13.54 -21.87 1.96
C TYR A 133 12.40 -22.54 2.76
N ARG A 134 11.15 -22.12 2.52
CA ARG A 134 9.98 -22.69 3.20
C ARG A 134 9.12 -23.51 2.23
N TRP A 135 8.63 -24.64 2.71
CA TRP A 135 7.63 -25.45 2.01
C TRP A 135 6.28 -24.73 2.04
N THR A 136 5.73 -24.39 0.86
CA THR A 136 4.51 -23.60 0.69
C THR A 136 3.45 -24.29 -0.17
N PHE A 137 3.54 -25.61 -0.31
CA PHE A 137 2.68 -26.38 -1.20
C PHE A 137 1.21 -26.38 -0.74
N ASP A 138 0.37 -25.67 -1.48
CA ASP A 138 -1.09 -25.78 -1.44
C ASP A 138 -1.58 -26.60 -2.64
N PRO A 139 -2.13 -27.82 -2.45
CA PRO A 139 -2.61 -28.66 -3.55
C PRO A 139 -3.65 -27.98 -4.44
N ALA A 140 -4.58 -27.20 -3.88
CA ALA A 140 -5.67 -26.61 -4.65
C ALA A 140 -5.15 -25.49 -5.57
N ALA A 141 -4.35 -24.58 -5.03
CA ALA A 141 -3.70 -23.53 -5.81
C ALA A 141 -2.67 -24.11 -6.80
N PHE A 142 -1.86 -25.09 -6.39
CA PHE A 142 -0.84 -25.69 -7.23
C PHE A 142 -1.42 -26.44 -8.43
N PHE A 143 -2.39 -27.34 -8.21
CA PHE A 143 -2.94 -28.15 -9.31
C PHE A 143 -3.87 -27.36 -10.24
N SER A 144 -4.44 -26.23 -9.79
CA SER A 144 -5.15 -25.30 -10.70
C SER A 144 -4.18 -24.48 -11.54
N PHE A 145 -3.01 -24.13 -11.01
CA PHE A 145 -1.94 -23.40 -11.69
C PHE A 145 -1.13 -24.26 -12.68
N LEU A 146 -0.79 -25.49 -12.31
CA LEU A 146 0.18 -26.33 -13.02
C LEU A 146 -0.14 -26.52 -14.53
N PRO A 147 -1.38 -26.81 -14.96
CA PRO A 147 -1.69 -26.97 -16.39
C PRO A 147 -1.37 -25.70 -17.21
N PHE A 148 -1.62 -24.53 -16.64
CA PHE A 148 -1.34 -23.24 -17.27
C PHE A 148 0.17 -23.01 -17.38
N ALA A 149 0.92 -23.27 -16.31
CA ALA A 149 2.38 -23.17 -16.32
C ALA A 149 3.03 -24.12 -17.34
N LEU A 150 2.50 -25.35 -17.50
CA LEU A 150 3.01 -26.34 -18.45
C LEU A 150 2.74 -25.98 -19.91
N VAL A 151 1.68 -25.21 -20.20
CA VAL A 151 1.28 -24.84 -21.58
C VAL A 151 1.75 -23.45 -21.98
N LEU A 152 1.57 -22.46 -21.11
CA LEU A 152 1.81 -21.05 -21.44
C LEU A 152 3.28 -20.67 -21.34
N THR A 153 4.02 -21.23 -20.38
CA THR A 153 5.46 -20.95 -20.23
C THR A 153 6.26 -21.35 -21.47
N PRO A 154 6.07 -22.53 -22.10
CA PRO A 154 6.71 -22.86 -23.37
C PRO A 154 6.41 -21.86 -24.50
N ILE A 155 5.21 -21.26 -24.55
CA ILE A 155 4.83 -20.29 -25.58
C ILE A 155 5.64 -19.01 -25.42
N GLN A 156 5.70 -18.46 -24.21
CA GLN A 156 6.46 -17.24 -23.93
C GLN A 156 7.96 -17.44 -24.19
N ILE A 157 8.52 -18.55 -23.72
CA ILE A 157 9.95 -18.87 -23.93
C ILE A 157 10.27 -19.06 -25.40
N ALA A 158 9.40 -19.76 -26.15
CA ALA A 158 9.58 -19.93 -27.58
C ALA A 158 9.59 -18.57 -28.30
N ALA A 159 8.68 -17.66 -27.94
CA ALA A 159 8.63 -16.32 -28.52
C ALA A 159 9.92 -15.53 -28.26
N GLU A 160 10.42 -15.53 -27.03
CA GLU A 160 11.65 -14.83 -26.66
C GLU A 160 12.88 -15.42 -27.36
N GLU A 161 13.04 -16.74 -27.35
CA GLU A 161 14.17 -17.40 -28.02
C GLU A 161 14.10 -17.19 -29.54
N LEU A 162 12.91 -17.27 -30.15
CA LEU A 162 12.72 -16.98 -31.57
C LEU A 162 13.06 -15.52 -31.91
N LEU A 163 12.69 -14.57 -31.05
CA LEU A 163 12.93 -13.15 -31.29
C LEU A 163 14.41 -12.81 -31.10
N PHE A 164 14.97 -13.10 -29.93
CA PHE A 164 16.31 -12.67 -29.55
C PHE A 164 17.41 -13.52 -30.17
N ARG A 165 17.33 -14.85 -29.99
CA ARG A 165 18.39 -15.80 -30.37
C ARG A 165 18.20 -16.32 -31.78
N GLY A 166 16.96 -16.41 -32.27
CA GLY A 166 16.66 -16.72 -33.67
C GLY A 166 16.79 -15.50 -34.57
N TYR A 167 15.82 -14.60 -34.51
CA TYR A 167 15.60 -13.58 -35.52
C TYR A 167 16.61 -12.42 -35.46
N LEU A 168 16.73 -11.77 -34.29
CA LEU A 168 17.63 -10.63 -34.08
C LEU A 168 19.10 -11.04 -34.18
N MET A 169 19.51 -12.10 -33.45
CA MET A 169 20.88 -12.59 -33.49
C MET A 169 21.30 -12.97 -34.91
N GLN A 170 20.47 -13.69 -35.68
CA GLN A 170 20.79 -14.01 -37.07
C GLN A 170 20.88 -12.75 -37.96
N GLY A 171 19.94 -11.82 -37.82
CA GLY A 171 19.92 -10.58 -38.62
C GLY A 171 21.12 -9.66 -38.38
N ILE A 172 21.51 -9.52 -37.12
CA ILE A 172 22.71 -8.78 -36.69
C ILE A 172 23.96 -9.51 -37.17
N GLY A 173 24.05 -10.81 -36.90
CA GLY A 173 25.24 -11.61 -37.21
C GLY A 173 25.51 -11.74 -38.71
N ALA A 174 24.47 -11.75 -39.54
CA ALA A 174 24.61 -11.71 -41.00
C ALA A 174 25.35 -10.45 -41.51
N ARG A 175 25.41 -9.38 -40.71
CA ARG A 175 26.03 -8.08 -41.06
C ARG A 175 27.18 -7.67 -40.15
N ALA A 176 27.32 -8.33 -39.00
CA ALA A 176 28.33 -8.02 -38.02
C ALA A 176 29.73 -8.40 -38.52
N ARG A 177 30.71 -7.56 -38.20
CA ARG A 177 32.15 -7.87 -38.38
C ARG A 177 32.76 -8.55 -37.15
N SER A 178 31.98 -8.68 -36.07
CA SER A 178 32.41 -9.21 -34.77
C SER A 178 31.31 -10.09 -34.19
N ILE A 179 31.68 -11.24 -33.61
CA ILE A 179 30.76 -12.17 -32.95
C ILE A 179 30.13 -11.58 -31.70
N TRP A 180 30.77 -10.55 -31.13
CA TRP A 180 30.27 -9.87 -29.93
C TRP A 180 29.00 -9.07 -30.20
N LEU A 181 28.80 -8.54 -31.41
CA LEU A 181 27.58 -7.77 -31.75
C LEU A 181 26.30 -8.63 -31.73
N PRO A 182 26.22 -9.78 -32.44
CA PRO A 182 25.04 -10.63 -32.37
C PRO A 182 24.86 -11.32 -31.01
N LEU A 183 25.88 -11.32 -30.14
CA LEU A 183 25.77 -11.83 -28.77
C LEU A 183 25.27 -10.78 -27.78
N LEU A 184 25.89 -9.59 -27.76
CA LEU A 184 25.62 -8.52 -26.79
C LEU A 184 24.32 -7.79 -27.07
N LEU A 185 24.04 -7.42 -28.33
CA LEU A 185 22.88 -6.58 -28.62
C LEU A 185 21.54 -7.25 -28.27
N PRO A 186 21.28 -8.53 -28.63
CA PRO A 186 20.08 -9.21 -28.18
C PRO A 186 20.00 -9.37 -26.65
N ALA A 187 21.13 -9.61 -25.97
CA ALA A 187 21.17 -9.72 -24.51
C ALA A 187 20.86 -8.39 -23.80
N VAL A 188 21.33 -7.27 -24.35
CA VAL A 188 21.00 -5.93 -23.85
C VAL A 188 19.52 -5.64 -24.07
N PHE A 189 18.96 -5.90 -25.26
CA PHE A 189 17.53 -5.70 -25.48
C PHE A 189 16.66 -6.58 -24.58
N PHE A 190 17.06 -7.85 -24.39
CA PHE A 190 16.43 -8.74 -23.41
C PHE A 190 16.44 -8.11 -22.01
N THR A 191 17.60 -7.63 -21.55
CA THR A 191 17.75 -6.98 -20.25
C THR A 191 16.87 -5.73 -20.10
N VAL A 192 16.82 -4.88 -21.13
CA VAL A 192 16.03 -3.64 -21.12
C VAL A 192 14.54 -3.93 -20.94
N LEU A 193 14.02 -4.99 -21.57
CA LEU A 193 12.61 -5.38 -21.41
C LEU A 193 12.30 -5.91 -20.00
N HIS A 194 13.30 -6.32 -19.23
CA HIS A 194 13.13 -6.81 -17.86
C HIS A 194 13.35 -5.72 -16.80
N LEU A 195 13.70 -4.49 -17.19
CA LEU A 195 13.87 -3.38 -16.24
C LEU A 195 12.56 -3.00 -15.52
N SER A 196 11.42 -3.29 -16.14
CA SER A 196 10.09 -3.08 -15.57
C SER A 196 9.61 -4.22 -14.67
N ASN A 197 10.42 -5.26 -14.45
CA ASN A 197 10.02 -6.38 -13.61
C ASN A 197 10.01 -5.97 -12.12
N PRO A 198 9.06 -6.51 -11.32
CA PRO A 198 8.88 -6.11 -9.93
C PRO A 198 10.13 -6.35 -9.07
N GLU A 199 10.92 -7.39 -9.35
CA GLU A 199 12.16 -7.68 -8.63
C GLU A 199 13.23 -6.57 -8.79
N VAL A 200 13.24 -5.84 -9.90
CA VAL A 200 14.17 -4.71 -10.11
C VAL A 200 13.74 -3.50 -9.28
N ALA A 201 12.43 -3.26 -9.20
CA ALA A 201 11.86 -2.19 -8.39
C ALA A 201 12.01 -2.46 -6.88
N GLU A 202 11.87 -3.73 -6.47
CA GLU A 202 11.89 -4.12 -5.05
C GLU A 202 13.32 -4.29 -4.51
N TYR A 203 14.20 -5.00 -5.23
CA TYR A 203 15.54 -5.34 -4.73
C TYR A 203 16.67 -4.48 -5.32
N GLY A 204 16.34 -3.50 -6.15
CA GLY A 204 17.28 -2.58 -6.78
C GLY A 204 18.00 -3.17 -7.99
N ALA A 205 18.51 -2.29 -8.85
CA ALA A 205 19.09 -2.64 -10.14
C ALA A 205 20.52 -3.22 -10.06
N ASP A 206 21.24 -3.00 -8.96
CA ASP A 206 22.69 -3.23 -8.86
C ASP A 206 23.12 -4.67 -9.17
N TRP A 207 22.32 -5.64 -8.72
CA TRP A 207 22.61 -7.06 -8.88
C TRP A 207 21.57 -7.81 -9.72
N THR A 208 20.31 -7.35 -9.72
CA THR A 208 19.22 -7.96 -10.50
C THR A 208 19.41 -7.76 -12.01
N VAL A 209 19.80 -6.56 -12.46
CA VAL A 209 20.02 -6.27 -13.88
C VAL A 209 21.20 -7.06 -14.45
N PRO A 210 22.36 -7.18 -13.76
CA PRO A 210 23.42 -8.09 -14.17
C PRO A 210 22.98 -9.54 -14.36
N MET A 211 22.03 -10.06 -13.57
CA MET A 211 21.53 -11.44 -13.72
C MET A 211 20.82 -11.64 -15.07
N TYR A 212 19.93 -10.72 -15.47
CA TYR A 212 19.26 -10.79 -16.77
C TYR A 212 20.25 -10.66 -17.93
N LEU A 213 21.21 -9.75 -17.81
CA LEU A 213 22.25 -9.60 -18.82
C LEU A 213 23.09 -10.87 -18.95
N LEU A 214 23.50 -11.46 -17.83
CA LEU A 214 24.26 -12.70 -17.81
C LEU A 214 23.48 -13.87 -18.41
N MET A 215 22.22 -14.07 -18.01
CA MET A 215 21.34 -15.08 -18.61
C MET A 215 21.18 -14.85 -20.12
N GLY A 216 20.97 -13.59 -20.51
CA GLY A 216 20.94 -13.12 -21.89
C GLY A 216 22.12 -13.62 -22.71
N LEU A 217 23.33 -13.39 -22.20
CA LEU A 217 24.61 -13.76 -22.81
C LEU A 217 24.83 -15.26 -22.83
N LEU A 218 24.49 -15.98 -21.76
CA LEU A 218 24.68 -17.43 -21.66
C LEU A 218 23.80 -18.19 -22.66
N LEU A 219 22.51 -17.85 -22.73
CA LEU A 219 21.58 -18.43 -23.71
C LEU A 219 22.01 -18.11 -25.16
N GLY A 220 22.51 -16.89 -25.38
CA GLY A 220 23.09 -16.52 -26.67
C GLY A 220 24.35 -17.33 -27.01
N TRP A 221 25.24 -17.54 -26.04
CA TRP A 221 26.47 -18.30 -26.22
C TRP A 221 26.22 -19.76 -26.57
N VAL A 222 25.31 -20.45 -25.86
CA VAL A 222 24.98 -21.85 -26.15
C VAL A 222 24.29 -22.00 -27.51
N THR A 223 23.53 -20.99 -27.94
CA THR A 223 22.95 -20.94 -29.30
C THR A 223 24.04 -20.90 -30.36
N LEU A 224 25.00 -19.97 -30.24
CA LEU A 224 26.13 -19.86 -31.16
C LEU A 224 27.01 -21.11 -31.18
N ARG A 225 27.21 -21.74 -30.01
CA ARG A 225 28.01 -22.96 -29.89
C ARG A 225 27.35 -24.17 -30.56
N SER A 226 26.03 -24.31 -30.41
CA SER A 226 25.29 -25.45 -30.94
C SER A 226 24.79 -25.26 -32.38
N GLY A 227 24.80 -24.02 -32.88
CA GLY A 227 24.32 -23.68 -34.23
C GLY A 227 22.80 -23.81 -34.37
N GLY A 228 22.05 -23.69 -33.28
CA GLY A 228 20.58 -23.79 -33.22
C GLY A 228 20.04 -23.44 -31.84
N LEU A 229 18.72 -23.32 -31.72
CA LEU A 229 18.06 -22.85 -30.49
C LEU A 229 17.85 -23.97 -29.46
N GLU A 230 18.19 -25.23 -29.77
CA GLU A 230 17.73 -26.37 -28.96
C GLU A 230 18.27 -26.33 -27.53
N LEU A 231 19.55 -25.96 -27.35
CA LEU A 231 20.13 -25.83 -25.99
C LEU A 231 19.51 -24.66 -25.23
N ALA A 232 19.32 -23.51 -25.88
CA ALA A 232 18.77 -22.31 -25.26
C ALA A 232 17.30 -22.51 -24.86
N LEU A 233 16.47 -23.07 -25.76
CA LEU A 233 15.08 -23.41 -25.47
C LEU A 233 14.95 -24.39 -24.30
N GLY A 234 15.81 -25.41 -24.23
CA GLY A 234 15.79 -26.37 -23.12
C GLY A 234 16.19 -25.74 -21.79
N TRP A 235 17.27 -24.96 -21.78
CA TRP A 235 17.74 -24.25 -20.59
C TRP A 235 16.68 -23.27 -20.10
N HIS A 236 16.22 -22.37 -20.98
CA HIS A 236 15.27 -21.33 -20.63
C HIS A 236 13.95 -21.94 -20.10
N LEU A 237 13.45 -23.00 -20.73
CA LEU A 237 12.28 -23.74 -20.23
C LEU A 237 12.47 -24.24 -18.80
N ALA A 238 13.58 -24.94 -18.55
CA ALA A 238 13.87 -25.45 -17.23
C ALA A 238 14.03 -24.34 -16.19
N ASN A 239 14.62 -23.20 -16.57
CA ASN A 239 14.78 -22.05 -15.68
C ASN A 239 13.42 -21.51 -15.21
N ASN A 240 12.52 -21.26 -16.15
CA ASN A 240 11.24 -20.62 -15.83
C ASN A 240 10.28 -21.62 -15.16
N TRP A 241 10.32 -22.89 -15.53
CA TRP A 241 9.61 -23.93 -14.78
C TRP A 241 10.17 -24.10 -13.37
N TYR A 242 11.49 -24.03 -13.19
CA TYR A 242 12.07 -24.08 -11.85
C TYR A 242 11.59 -22.90 -10.99
N ALA A 243 11.70 -21.68 -11.50
CA ALA A 243 11.26 -20.45 -10.83
C ALA A 243 9.74 -20.37 -10.61
N GLY A 244 8.94 -20.99 -11.48
CA GLY A 244 7.48 -20.92 -11.44
C GLY A 244 6.79 -22.11 -10.75
N ILE A 245 7.40 -23.29 -10.71
CA ILE A 245 6.79 -24.52 -10.19
C ILE A 245 7.48 -25.00 -8.91
N PHE A 246 8.81 -24.87 -8.83
CA PHE A 246 9.58 -25.47 -7.75
C PHE A 246 9.94 -24.45 -6.65
N VAL A 247 10.54 -23.32 -7.01
CA VAL A 247 11.03 -22.32 -6.03
C VAL A 247 10.72 -20.91 -6.50
N THR A 248 10.01 -20.11 -5.70
CA THR A 248 9.67 -18.70 -5.99
C THR A 248 10.05 -17.74 -4.85
N PHE A 249 9.82 -16.43 -4.99
CA PHE A 249 10.07 -15.42 -3.96
C PHE A 249 9.07 -14.21 -4.04
N PRO A 250 8.84 -13.45 -2.94
CA PRO A 250 7.73 -12.48 -2.79
C PRO A 250 7.63 -11.30 -3.77
N ALA A 251 8.63 -11.07 -4.63
CA ALA A 251 8.60 -10.05 -5.67
C ALA A 251 9.14 -10.56 -7.01
N SER A 252 9.01 -11.87 -7.25
CA SER A 252 9.30 -12.47 -8.55
C SER A 252 8.33 -11.92 -9.60
N ALA A 253 8.80 -11.69 -10.83
CA ALA A 253 7.97 -11.34 -11.98
C ALA A 253 6.80 -12.32 -12.19
N ILE A 254 6.93 -13.54 -11.68
CA ILE A 254 5.86 -14.52 -11.60
C ILE A 254 5.77 -15.01 -10.15
N THR A 255 4.87 -14.41 -9.37
CA THR A 255 4.48 -14.94 -8.06
C THR A 255 3.52 -16.11 -8.26
N THR A 256 3.97 -17.32 -7.93
CA THR A 256 3.24 -18.56 -8.23
C THR A 256 3.03 -19.39 -6.97
N PRO A 257 2.03 -20.29 -6.95
CA PRO A 257 1.91 -21.29 -5.90
C PRO A 257 2.98 -22.38 -6.10
N ALA A 258 4.27 -22.05 -5.98
CA ALA A 258 5.37 -22.99 -6.12
C ALA A 258 5.52 -23.91 -4.88
N LEU A 259 6.26 -25.02 -5.03
CA LEU A 259 6.50 -25.97 -3.94
C LEU A 259 7.22 -25.32 -2.74
N PHE A 260 8.19 -24.45 -3.02
CA PHE A 260 8.98 -23.73 -2.03
C PHE A 260 8.99 -22.22 -2.31
N THR A 261 9.12 -21.43 -1.25
CA THR A 261 9.30 -19.98 -1.34
C THR A 261 10.52 -19.52 -0.53
N ILE A 262 11.37 -18.70 -1.15
CA ILE A 262 12.50 -18.02 -0.50
C ILE A 262 11.96 -16.79 0.25
N GLN A 263 12.19 -16.71 1.55
CA GLN A 263 11.65 -15.63 2.41
C GLN A 263 12.39 -14.31 2.23
N HIS A 264 13.72 -14.38 2.21
CA HIS A 264 14.63 -13.26 2.02
C HIS A 264 15.47 -13.53 0.78
N TYR A 265 15.04 -12.96 -0.34
CA TYR A 265 15.78 -13.04 -1.59
C TYR A 265 16.86 -11.97 -1.63
N GLU A 266 18.12 -12.40 -1.68
CA GLU A 266 19.27 -11.52 -1.86
C GLU A 266 19.82 -11.68 -3.29
N PRO A 267 19.69 -10.65 -4.14
CA PRO A 267 20.12 -10.70 -5.54
C PRO A 267 21.60 -11.07 -5.74
N LEU A 268 22.48 -10.70 -4.81
CA LEU A 268 23.91 -11.02 -4.90
C LEU A 268 24.15 -12.55 -4.87
N TRP A 269 23.50 -13.27 -3.96
CA TRP A 269 23.58 -14.73 -3.89
C TRP A 269 22.94 -15.39 -5.12
N GLY A 270 21.84 -14.82 -5.62
CA GLY A 270 21.24 -15.23 -6.89
C GLY A 270 22.22 -15.11 -8.07
N LEU A 271 22.95 -13.99 -8.15
CA LEU A 271 23.95 -13.76 -9.19
C LEU A 271 25.16 -14.71 -9.06
N ILE A 272 25.68 -14.88 -7.85
CA ILE A 272 26.78 -15.82 -7.57
C ILE A 272 26.36 -17.25 -7.93
N GLY A 273 25.15 -17.65 -7.51
CA GLY A 273 24.55 -18.94 -7.82
C GLY A 273 24.42 -19.14 -9.33
N LEU A 274 23.89 -18.14 -10.05
CA LEU A 274 23.78 -18.16 -11.51
C LEU A 274 25.14 -18.34 -12.20
N ILE A 275 26.18 -17.60 -11.76
CA ILE A 275 27.54 -17.73 -12.29
C ILE A 275 28.08 -19.14 -12.06
N ALA A 276 27.97 -19.65 -10.82
CA ALA A 276 28.48 -20.96 -10.44
C ALA A 276 27.77 -22.10 -11.18
N VAL A 277 26.44 -22.12 -11.19
CA VAL A 277 25.64 -23.12 -11.91
C VAL A 277 25.95 -23.08 -13.41
N SER A 278 26.04 -21.89 -14.00
CA SER A 278 26.32 -21.74 -15.43
C SER A 278 27.71 -22.23 -15.80
N ALA A 279 28.72 -21.99 -14.96
CA ALA A 279 30.07 -22.52 -15.15
C ALA A 279 30.07 -24.06 -15.16
N VAL A 280 29.39 -24.68 -14.18
CA VAL A 280 29.25 -26.14 -14.11
C VAL A 280 28.48 -26.68 -15.31
N TYR A 281 27.37 -26.04 -15.68
CA TYR A 281 26.59 -26.41 -16.87
C TYR A 281 27.44 -26.40 -18.14
N LEU A 282 28.22 -25.33 -18.36
CA LEU A 282 29.10 -25.21 -19.54
C LEU A 282 30.23 -26.25 -19.53
N LEU A 283 30.81 -26.55 -18.36
CA LEU A 283 31.79 -27.63 -18.20
C LEU A 283 31.17 -29.00 -18.51
N LEU A 284 29.96 -29.28 -18.03
CA LEU A 284 29.25 -30.53 -18.34
C LEU A 284 28.95 -30.66 -19.84
N LEU A 285 28.60 -29.57 -20.52
CA LEU A 285 28.46 -29.58 -21.98
C LEU A 285 29.78 -29.91 -22.71
N GLU A 286 30.93 -29.61 -22.12
CA GLU A 286 32.25 -29.93 -22.67
C GLU A 286 32.73 -31.34 -22.34
N VAL A 287 32.38 -31.86 -21.14
CA VAL A 287 32.92 -33.10 -20.59
C VAL A 287 32.02 -34.32 -20.83
N VAL A 288 30.71 -34.15 -21.04
CA VAL A 288 29.75 -35.28 -21.09
C VAL A 288 29.86 -36.08 -22.40
N ASN A 289 30.81 -37.00 -22.41
CA ASN A 289 30.71 -38.29 -23.06
C ASN A 289 29.89 -39.23 -22.15
N ARG A 290 29.00 -40.06 -22.73
CA ARG A 290 27.78 -40.68 -22.14
C ARG A 290 27.86 -41.40 -20.76
N LYS A 291 29.03 -41.62 -20.16
CA LYS A 291 29.21 -42.50 -18.98
C LYS A 291 29.10 -41.81 -17.62
N VAL A 292 29.36 -40.50 -17.51
CA VAL A 292 29.34 -39.76 -16.23
C VAL A 292 27.91 -39.43 -15.76
N LEU A 293 26.96 -39.42 -16.70
CA LEU A 293 25.55 -39.06 -16.49
C LEU A 293 24.83 -39.94 -15.47
N GLY A 294 25.10 -41.25 -15.49
CA GLY A 294 24.46 -42.19 -14.57
C GLY A 294 24.94 -42.02 -13.12
N THR A 295 26.21 -41.65 -12.93
CA THR A 295 26.84 -41.56 -11.61
C THR A 295 26.39 -40.32 -10.83
N ILE A 296 26.21 -39.18 -11.52
CA ILE A 296 25.75 -37.93 -10.89
C ILE A 296 24.25 -37.99 -10.53
N LEU A 297 23.42 -38.57 -11.41
CA LEU A 297 21.99 -38.77 -11.11
C LEU A 297 21.78 -39.73 -9.93
N PHE A 298 22.63 -40.75 -9.79
CA PHE A 298 22.59 -41.68 -8.66
C PHE A 298 23.06 -41.02 -7.34
N ALA A 299 24.09 -40.17 -7.39
CA ALA A 299 24.56 -39.42 -6.23
C ALA A 299 23.52 -38.37 -5.74
N GLY A 300 22.83 -37.69 -6.65
CA GLY A 300 21.75 -36.76 -6.32
C GLY A 300 20.53 -37.44 -5.68
N MET A 301 20.15 -38.63 -6.15
CA MET A 301 19.05 -39.40 -5.55
C MET A 301 19.39 -39.96 -4.16
N ILE A 302 20.65 -40.31 -3.90
CA ILE A 302 21.09 -40.77 -2.57
C ILE A 302 21.09 -39.61 -1.55
N PHE A 303 21.40 -38.39 -1.97
CA PHE A 303 21.36 -37.21 -1.10
C PHE A 303 19.91 -36.85 -0.69
N LEU A 304 18.95 -36.98 -1.60
CA LEU A 304 17.52 -36.75 -1.32
C LEU A 304 16.90 -37.81 -0.38
N ALA A 305 17.47 -39.03 -0.32
CA ALA A 305 17.01 -40.09 0.58
C ALA A 305 17.61 -39.99 2.00
N GLY A 306 18.63 -39.14 2.22
CA GLY A 306 19.34 -38.99 3.50
C GLY A 306 18.77 -37.95 4.45
N CYS A 307 17.86 -37.09 4.00
CA CYS A 307 17.21 -36.10 4.85
C CYS A 307 15.93 -36.67 5.47
N SER A 308 16.06 -37.35 6.62
CA SER A 308 14.91 -37.45 7.53
C SER A 308 14.50 -36.02 7.94
N PRO A 309 13.21 -35.68 7.92
CA PRO A 309 12.77 -34.38 8.40
C PRO A 309 13.00 -34.36 9.92
N ALA A 310 13.97 -33.59 10.38
CA ALA A 310 13.92 -33.10 11.75
C ALA A 310 12.61 -32.29 11.87
N PRO A 311 11.80 -32.49 12.92
CA PRO A 311 10.62 -31.67 13.13
C PRO A 311 11.10 -30.26 13.51
N LEU A 312 11.30 -29.42 12.50
CA LEU A 312 11.43 -27.99 12.66
C LEU A 312 10.03 -27.48 13.00
N GLN A 313 9.83 -27.16 14.28
CA GLN A 313 8.72 -26.33 14.71
C GLN A 313 8.82 -25.02 13.90
N ALA A 314 7.93 -24.84 12.94
CA ALA A 314 7.61 -23.52 12.45
C ALA A 314 7.27 -22.65 13.67
N PRO A 315 7.63 -21.36 13.71
CA PRO A 315 6.91 -20.45 14.57
C PRO A 315 5.47 -20.52 14.08
N LEU A 316 4.65 -21.24 14.83
CA LEU A 316 3.21 -21.25 14.65
C LEU A 316 2.80 -19.79 14.79
N VAL A 317 2.43 -19.14 13.68
CA VAL A 317 1.29 -18.23 13.79
C VAL A 317 0.20 -19.14 14.32
N SER A 318 -0.05 -19.08 15.63
CA SER A 318 -1.06 -19.93 16.25
C SER A 318 -2.33 -19.72 15.46
N THR A 319 -2.96 -20.82 15.03
CA THR A 319 -4.28 -20.75 14.39
C THR A 319 -5.16 -19.86 15.26
N PRO A 320 -5.79 -18.80 14.70
CA PRO A 320 -6.64 -17.91 15.45
C PRO A 320 -7.58 -18.74 16.33
N ALA A 321 -7.67 -18.41 17.62
CA ALA A 321 -8.57 -19.08 18.54
C ALA A 321 -10.04 -18.81 18.18
N VAL A 322 -10.28 -17.84 17.27
CA VAL A 322 -11.58 -17.44 16.76
C VAL A 322 -11.60 -17.63 15.25
N PRO A 323 -12.62 -18.32 14.69
CA PRO A 323 -12.74 -18.47 13.25
C PRO A 323 -12.98 -17.11 12.60
N LEU A 324 -12.19 -16.78 11.59
CA LEU A 324 -12.42 -15.60 10.76
C LEU A 324 -13.21 -16.00 9.50
N GLU A 325 -14.28 -15.28 9.21
CA GLU A 325 -15.16 -15.50 8.07
C GLU A 325 -14.86 -14.51 6.94
N ASP A 326 -15.14 -14.90 5.69
CA ASP A 326 -15.04 -13.98 4.56
C ASP A 326 -16.07 -12.87 4.70
N CYS A 327 -15.61 -11.63 4.62
CA CYS A 327 -16.44 -10.44 4.72
C CYS A 327 -15.95 -9.35 3.75
N THR A 328 -16.66 -8.22 3.73
CA THR A 328 -16.24 -7.05 2.98
C THR A 328 -16.40 -5.81 3.84
N LEU A 329 -15.31 -5.06 3.97
CA LEU A 329 -15.29 -3.78 4.67
C LEU A 329 -15.66 -2.66 3.70
N ARG A 330 -16.53 -1.76 4.14
CA ARG A 330 -17.00 -0.62 3.34
C ARG A 330 -16.39 0.65 3.88
N SER A 331 -15.89 1.51 2.98
CA SER A 331 -15.53 2.88 3.37
C SER A 331 -16.74 3.80 3.36
N GLU A 332 -16.77 4.75 4.28
CA GLU A 332 -17.74 5.86 4.29
C GLU A 332 -17.35 6.98 3.31
N LEU A 333 -16.05 7.17 3.06
CA LEU A 333 -15.53 8.30 2.28
C LEU A 333 -15.63 8.09 0.76
N VAL A 334 -15.53 6.83 0.32
CA VAL A 334 -15.55 6.46 -1.10
C VAL A 334 -16.33 5.16 -1.26
N PRO A 335 -17.00 4.93 -2.40
CA PRO A 335 -17.72 3.68 -2.68
C PRO A 335 -16.74 2.54 -2.99
N LEU A 336 -15.84 2.24 -2.05
CA LEU A 336 -14.83 1.19 -2.10
C LEU A 336 -15.22 0.07 -1.13
N MET A 337 -15.07 -1.15 -1.64
CA MET A 337 -15.31 -2.39 -0.90
C MET A 337 -13.99 -3.17 -0.83
N GLN A 338 -13.54 -3.48 0.38
CA GLN A 338 -12.29 -4.21 0.63
C GLN A 338 -12.59 -5.62 1.15
N GLN A 339 -12.12 -6.64 0.44
CA GLN A 339 -12.20 -8.02 0.93
C GLN A 339 -11.37 -8.19 2.20
N ALA A 340 -11.94 -8.84 3.20
CA ALA A 340 -11.31 -9.07 4.49
C ALA A 340 -11.79 -10.38 5.12
N LYS A 341 -11.15 -10.72 6.23
CA LYS A 341 -11.52 -11.80 7.14
C LYS A 341 -12.02 -11.18 8.44
N CYS A 342 -13.30 -11.35 8.78
CA CYS A 342 -13.91 -10.71 9.93
C CYS A 342 -14.23 -11.71 11.05
N ALA A 343 -14.31 -11.21 12.28
CA ALA A 343 -14.89 -11.92 13.40
C ALA A 343 -15.52 -10.95 14.40
N ASP A 344 -16.52 -11.44 15.11
CA ASP A 344 -17.08 -10.76 16.29
C ASP A 344 -16.59 -11.46 17.56
N LEU A 345 -15.98 -10.68 18.45
CA LEU A 345 -15.46 -11.14 19.73
C LEU A 345 -16.40 -10.70 20.85
N THR A 346 -16.85 -11.66 21.66
CA THR A 346 -17.59 -11.33 22.88
C THR A 346 -16.61 -10.97 24.01
N VAL A 347 -16.75 -9.79 24.59
CA VAL A 347 -15.95 -9.30 25.73
C VAL A 347 -16.87 -8.81 26.86
N PRO A 348 -16.44 -8.84 28.12
CA PRO A 348 -17.20 -8.20 29.19
C PRO A 348 -17.20 -6.68 29.01
N GLU A 349 -18.37 -6.06 29.21
CA GLU A 349 -18.51 -4.60 29.22
C GLU A 349 -17.67 -4.02 30.37
N ASP A 350 -17.80 -4.57 31.58
CA ASP A 350 -16.95 -4.26 32.72
C ASP A 350 -15.81 -5.27 32.83
N PRO A 351 -14.55 -4.91 32.54
CA PRO A 351 -13.42 -5.84 32.62
C PRO A 351 -13.18 -6.38 34.05
N SER A 352 -13.65 -5.68 35.08
CA SER A 352 -13.55 -6.12 36.48
C SER A 352 -14.60 -7.16 36.86
N ASN A 353 -15.65 -7.32 36.04
CA ASN A 353 -16.71 -8.32 36.21
C ASN A 353 -16.88 -9.19 34.95
N PRO A 354 -16.02 -10.20 34.74
CA PRO A 354 -16.07 -11.06 33.54
C PRO A 354 -17.35 -11.89 33.36
N ALA A 355 -18.20 -11.98 34.39
CA ALA A 355 -19.49 -12.67 34.33
C ALA A 355 -20.67 -11.70 34.16
N GLY A 356 -20.39 -10.41 33.99
CA GLY A 356 -21.37 -9.35 33.83
C GLY A 356 -21.95 -9.28 32.42
N ARG A 357 -22.37 -8.07 32.04
CA ARG A 357 -22.88 -7.79 30.70
C ARG A 357 -21.78 -8.05 29.67
N GLN A 358 -22.15 -8.71 28.58
CA GLN A 358 -21.27 -8.97 27.45
C GLN A 358 -21.61 -8.03 26.29
N ILE A 359 -20.58 -7.56 25.59
CA ILE A 359 -20.68 -6.77 24.37
C ILE A 359 -19.88 -7.45 23.24
N HIS A 360 -20.07 -6.98 22.02
CA HIS A 360 -19.39 -7.50 20.84
C HIS A 360 -18.38 -6.49 20.31
N LEU A 361 -17.20 -7.00 19.94
CA LEU A 361 -16.20 -6.25 19.20
C LEU A 361 -16.07 -6.83 17.80
N HIS A 362 -16.27 -5.98 16.80
CA HIS A 362 -16.06 -6.30 15.42
C HIS A 362 -14.59 -6.09 15.03
N VAL A 363 -14.03 -7.10 14.37
CA VAL A 363 -12.64 -7.10 13.90
C VAL A 363 -12.60 -7.44 12.43
N GLY A 364 -11.94 -6.60 11.65
CA GLY A 364 -11.62 -6.85 10.25
C GLY A 364 -10.12 -7.10 10.06
N VAL A 365 -9.77 -8.16 9.35
CA VAL A 365 -8.38 -8.51 9.02
C VAL A 365 -8.22 -8.58 7.50
N VAL A 366 -7.51 -7.62 6.92
CA VAL A 366 -7.05 -7.74 5.54
C VAL A 366 -5.76 -8.53 5.55
N LYS A 367 -5.85 -9.78 5.08
CA LYS A 367 -4.74 -10.72 5.07
C LYS A 367 -3.59 -10.20 4.21
N ALA A 368 -2.37 -10.51 4.61
CA ALA A 368 -1.21 -10.18 3.78
C ALA A 368 -1.33 -10.83 2.39
N LYS A 369 -0.88 -10.13 1.34
CA LYS A 369 -0.91 -10.67 -0.02
C LYS A 369 0.12 -11.80 -0.23
N SER A 370 1.21 -11.81 0.53
CA SER A 370 2.25 -12.84 0.46
C SER A 370 1.75 -14.20 0.95
N ALA A 371 2.14 -15.27 0.26
CA ALA A 371 1.95 -16.64 0.73
C ALA A 371 2.73 -16.96 2.02
N ASN A 372 3.71 -16.12 2.38
CA ASN A 372 4.39 -16.14 3.67
C ASN A 372 4.32 -14.76 4.32
N PRO A 373 3.30 -14.49 5.14
CA PRO A 373 3.24 -13.27 5.93
C PRO A 373 4.31 -13.27 7.03
N GLU A 374 4.78 -12.08 7.38
CA GLU A 374 5.49 -11.84 8.64
C GLU A 374 4.51 -11.96 9.81
N PRO A 375 4.96 -12.45 10.98
CA PRO A 375 4.07 -12.74 12.10
C PRO A 375 3.57 -11.50 12.84
N ASP A 376 4.11 -10.31 12.54
CA ASP A 376 3.79 -9.05 13.20
C ASP A 376 2.82 -8.20 12.36
N PRO A 377 1.50 -8.20 12.66
CA PRO A 377 0.51 -7.44 11.92
C PRO A 377 0.63 -5.94 12.19
N ILE A 378 -0.14 -5.14 11.44
CA ILE A 378 -0.32 -3.70 11.68
C ILE A 378 -1.74 -3.48 12.19
N PHE A 379 -1.86 -3.05 13.44
CA PHE A 379 -3.13 -2.64 14.05
C PHE A 379 -3.36 -1.17 13.70
N LEU A 380 -4.43 -0.91 12.95
CA LEU A 380 -4.84 0.41 12.49
C LEU A 380 -5.81 1.00 13.51
N LEU A 381 -5.48 2.15 14.08
CA LEU A 381 -6.27 2.78 15.13
C LEU A 381 -6.79 4.13 14.65
N ALA A 382 -8.10 4.21 14.48
CA ALA A 382 -8.78 5.41 14.00
C ALA A 382 -8.90 6.48 15.10
N GLY A 383 -9.20 7.70 14.66
CA GLY A 383 -9.30 8.89 15.51
C GLY A 383 -10.72 9.16 16.01
N GLY A 384 -11.06 10.44 16.07
CA GLY A 384 -12.33 10.94 16.60
C GLY A 384 -12.13 11.63 17.96
N PRO A 385 -12.22 10.93 19.11
CA PRO A 385 -12.62 9.53 19.33
C PRO A 385 -13.97 9.15 18.72
N GLY A 386 -14.27 7.86 18.58
CA GLY A 386 -15.57 7.41 18.06
C GLY A 386 -15.59 7.02 16.59
N GLN A 387 -14.47 7.14 15.85
CA GLN A 387 -14.40 6.58 14.50
C GLN A 387 -14.19 5.07 14.55
N ALA A 388 -14.97 4.33 13.77
CA ALA A 388 -14.79 2.90 13.56
C ALA A 388 -13.58 2.64 12.64
N SER A 389 -12.65 1.79 13.09
CA SER A 389 -11.46 1.49 12.31
C SER A 389 -11.79 0.75 11.01
N THR A 390 -12.83 -0.10 11.02
CA THR A 390 -13.25 -0.88 9.86
C THR A 390 -13.95 -0.03 8.79
N MET A 391 -14.32 1.21 9.10
CA MET A 391 -14.92 2.17 8.17
C MET A 391 -13.92 3.25 7.71
N ALA A 392 -13.00 3.65 8.60
CA ALA A 392 -12.02 4.71 8.34
C ALA A 392 -10.88 4.28 7.39
N PHE A 393 -10.34 3.07 7.56
CA PHE A 393 -9.15 2.63 6.83
C PHE A 393 -9.36 1.95 5.47
N PRO A 394 -10.51 1.33 5.10
CA PRO A 394 -10.63 0.63 3.83
C PRO A 394 -10.25 1.45 2.58
N ALA A 395 -10.58 2.75 2.55
CA ALA A 395 -10.19 3.66 1.46
C ALA A 395 -8.67 3.81 1.29
N MET A 396 -7.91 3.62 2.37
CA MET A 396 -6.46 3.84 2.43
C MET A 396 -5.68 2.54 2.15
N ILE A 397 -6.33 1.38 2.17
CA ILE A 397 -5.65 0.08 2.03
C ILE A 397 -4.93 -0.06 0.69
N LEU A 398 -5.48 0.52 -0.39
CA LEU A 398 -4.82 0.57 -1.69
C LEU A 398 -3.48 1.32 -1.65
N GLN A 399 -3.38 2.38 -0.84
CA GLN A 399 -2.14 3.13 -0.66
C GLN A 399 -1.14 2.34 0.21
N MET A 400 -1.64 1.50 1.11
CA MET A 400 -0.87 0.66 2.03
C MET A 400 -0.48 -0.71 1.44
N GLU A 401 -0.69 -0.94 0.14
CA GLU A 401 -0.47 -2.26 -0.49
C GLU A 401 0.93 -2.83 -0.21
N ARG A 402 1.97 -1.99 -0.20
CA ARG A 402 3.34 -2.42 0.11
C ARG A 402 3.52 -2.89 1.56
N LEU A 403 2.80 -2.28 2.49
CA LEU A 403 2.76 -2.73 3.89
C LEU A 403 1.99 -4.04 4.01
N ASN A 404 0.85 -4.15 3.31
CA ASN A 404 0.00 -5.33 3.29
C ASN A 404 0.61 -6.50 2.49
N LEU A 405 1.65 -6.28 1.69
CA LEU A 405 2.34 -7.37 0.99
C LEU A 405 2.80 -8.44 1.98
N LYS A 406 3.37 -8.03 3.12
CA LYS A 406 3.95 -8.96 4.10
C LYS A 406 3.20 -9.03 5.43
N ARG A 407 2.29 -8.09 5.73
CA ARG A 407 1.63 -8.03 7.04
C ARG A 407 0.13 -7.97 6.91
N ASP A 408 -0.54 -8.66 7.81
CA ASP A 408 -1.98 -8.48 7.98
C ASP A 408 -2.24 -7.04 8.46
N LEU A 409 -3.29 -6.41 7.92
CA LEU A 409 -3.82 -5.15 8.43
C LEU A 409 -5.04 -5.48 9.30
N VAL A 410 -4.96 -5.16 10.59
CA VAL A 410 -6.00 -5.47 11.57
C VAL A 410 -6.69 -4.17 11.96
N MET A 411 -8.00 -4.14 11.78
CA MET A 411 -8.88 -3.04 12.17
C MET A 411 -9.80 -3.56 13.26
N VAL A 412 -9.81 -2.88 14.40
CA VAL A 412 -10.69 -3.20 15.52
C VAL A 412 -11.60 -2.00 15.72
N ASP A 413 -12.90 -2.21 15.58
CA ASP A 413 -13.87 -1.21 16.00
C ASP A 413 -13.86 -1.17 17.52
N GLN A 414 -13.60 0.00 18.10
CA GLN A 414 -13.67 0.17 19.55
C GLN A 414 -15.09 -0.12 20.03
N ARG A 415 -15.24 -0.62 21.25
CA ARG A 415 -16.54 -0.68 21.93
C ARG A 415 -17.29 0.65 21.75
N GLY A 416 -18.53 0.59 21.31
CA GLY A 416 -19.34 1.77 21.04
C GLY A 416 -19.15 2.37 19.65
N THR A 417 -18.44 1.71 18.73
CA THR A 417 -18.25 2.20 17.36
C THR A 417 -18.53 1.18 16.28
N GLY A 418 -19.03 1.61 15.12
CA GLY A 418 -19.16 0.78 13.94
C GLY A 418 -20.01 -0.46 14.20
N ALA A 419 -19.45 -1.65 13.99
CA ALA A 419 -20.15 -2.89 14.31
C ALA A 419 -19.93 -3.39 15.76
N SER A 420 -19.10 -2.70 16.56
CA SER A 420 -18.79 -3.05 17.95
C SER A 420 -19.77 -2.43 18.94
N SER A 421 -21.00 -2.96 19.02
CA SER A 421 -22.02 -2.46 19.95
C SER A 421 -22.17 -0.92 19.88
N PRO A 422 -22.48 -0.36 18.69
CA PRO A 422 -22.40 1.07 18.41
C PRO A 422 -23.26 1.92 19.34
N LEU A 423 -22.76 3.12 19.65
CA LEU A 423 -23.45 4.11 20.47
C LEU A 423 -23.74 5.37 19.66
N SER A 424 -24.40 5.18 18.52
CA SER A 424 -24.85 6.25 17.64
C SER A 424 -26.08 6.94 18.23
N CYS A 425 -26.27 8.21 17.90
CA CYS A 425 -27.52 8.91 18.13
C CYS A 425 -28.50 8.72 16.95
N PRO A 426 -29.83 8.69 17.20
CA PRO A 426 -30.86 8.42 16.17
C PRO A 426 -31.12 9.56 15.19
N SER A 427 -30.68 10.79 15.51
CA SER A 427 -31.01 11.95 14.69
C SER A 427 -30.19 11.95 13.39
N GLU A 428 -30.87 12.03 12.25
CA GLU A 428 -30.24 12.34 10.94
C GLU A 428 -29.59 13.73 10.96
N GLU A 429 -30.07 14.63 11.84
CA GLU A 429 -29.48 15.94 12.10
C GLU A 429 -28.73 15.93 13.43
N LYS A 430 -27.44 15.58 13.38
CA LYS A 430 -26.58 15.61 14.58
C LYS A 430 -26.35 17.06 14.99
N LEU A 431 -26.54 17.38 16.27
CA LEU A 431 -26.37 18.76 16.78
C LEU A 431 -24.97 19.36 16.49
N PRO A 432 -23.86 18.60 16.59
CA PRO A 432 -22.55 19.11 16.16
C PRO A 432 -22.53 19.52 14.68
N ASP A 433 -23.28 18.83 13.81
CA ASP A 433 -23.38 19.15 12.39
C ASP A 433 -24.26 20.39 12.18
N LEU A 434 -25.37 20.51 12.90
CA LEU A 434 -26.21 21.72 12.94
C LEU A 434 -25.42 22.95 13.42
N TRP A 435 -24.58 22.78 14.44
CA TRP A 435 -23.67 23.81 14.94
C TRP A 435 -22.61 24.18 13.90
N ASN A 436 -22.01 23.19 13.25
CA ASN A 436 -21.00 23.42 12.20
C ASN A 436 -21.59 24.05 10.93
N ARG A 437 -22.87 23.81 10.63
CA ARG A 437 -23.65 24.47 9.56
C ARG A 437 -24.19 25.85 9.96
N GLY A 438 -24.02 26.24 11.23
CA GLY A 438 -24.50 27.50 11.78
C GLY A 438 -26.02 27.62 11.86
N GLU A 439 -26.71 26.48 11.83
CA GLU A 439 -28.16 26.40 12.04
C GLU A 439 -28.52 26.66 13.52
N VAL A 440 -27.56 26.41 14.41
CA VAL A 440 -27.61 26.86 15.81
C VAL A 440 -26.57 27.95 16.02
N MET A 441 -27.04 29.20 16.19
CA MET A 441 -26.20 30.40 16.22
C MET A 441 -25.94 30.96 17.63
N ASP A 442 -26.77 30.55 18.59
CA ASP A 442 -26.74 31.04 19.97
C ASP A 442 -26.18 29.94 20.87
N LEU A 443 -25.15 30.24 21.66
CA LEU A 443 -24.50 29.25 22.52
C LEU A 443 -25.45 28.73 23.61
N ASP A 444 -26.28 29.61 24.18
CA ASP A 444 -27.26 29.21 25.19
C ASP A 444 -28.30 28.25 24.59
N GLN A 445 -28.73 28.51 23.35
CA GLN A 445 -29.60 27.61 22.60
C GLN A 445 -28.88 26.29 22.28
N ALA A 446 -27.64 26.31 21.79
CA ALA A 446 -26.87 25.11 21.50
C ALA A 446 -26.64 24.24 22.75
N GLN A 447 -26.45 24.85 23.92
CA GLN A 447 -26.35 24.11 25.17
C GLN A 447 -27.69 23.47 25.57
N LYS A 448 -28.83 24.13 25.34
CA LYS A 448 -30.17 23.54 25.56
C LYS A 448 -30.49 22.42 24.57
N ASP A 449 -30.12 22.62 23.32
CA ASP A 449 -30.29 21.61 22.27
C ASP A 449 -29.40 20.40 22.57
N MET A 450 -28.18 20.62 23.07
CA MET A 450 -27.27 19.56 23.50
C MET A 450 -27.87 18.74 24.65
N GLU A 451 -28.54 19.40 25.58
CA GLU A 451 -29.26 18.71 26.65
C GLU A 451 -30.38 17.81 26.14
N THR A 452 -31.13 18.28 25.14
CA THR A 452 -32.22 17.50 24.54
C THR A 452 -31.66 16.34 23.74
N TYR A 453 -30.73 16.62 22.84
CA TYR A 453 -30.06 15.65 21.98
C TYR A 453 -29.40 14.53 22.77
N LEU A 454 -28.58 14.84 23.77
CA LEU A 454 -27.89 13.79 24.54
C LEU A 454 -28.85 12.95 25.39
N LYS A 455 -29.94 13.52 25.91
CA LYS A 455 -30.95 12.72 26.62
C LYS A 455 -31.60 11.71 25.68
N GLU A 456 -31.95 12.12 24.46
CA GLU A 456 -32.49 11.23 23.45
C GLU A 456 -31.50 10.12 23.06
N CYS A 457 -30.21 10.44 22.92
CA CYS A 457 -29.19 9.42 22.66
C CYS A 457 -29.05 8.43 23.83
N MET A 458 -29.01 8.95 25.07
CA MET A 458 -28.90 8.14 26.28
C MET A 458 -30.08 7.18 26.49
N GLU A 459 -31.28 7.54 26.02
CA GLU A 459 -32.45 6.65 26.06
C GLU A 459 -32.28 5.43 25.15
N GLN A 460 -31.43 5.52 24.12
CA GLN A 460 -31.17 4.44 23.17
C GLN A 460 -29.91 3.64 23.47
N TRP A 461 -28.93 4.27 24.13
CA TRP A 461 -27.71 3.62 24.54
C TRP A 461 -27.97 2.64 25.69
N ASP A 462 -28.12 1.38 25.33
CA ASP A 462 -28.04 0.30 26.30
C ASP A 462 -26.55 0.02 26.58
N ALA A 463 -25.92 0.82 27.45
CA ALA A 463 -24.50 0.69 27.80
C ALA A 463 -24.15 1.37 29.13
N ASP A 464 -23.13 0.84 29.83
CA ASP A 464 -22.49 1.54 30.94
C ASP A 464 -21.25 2.31 30.48
N LEU A 465 -21.46 3.59 30.15
CA LEU A 465 -20.47 4.50 29.58
C LEU A 465 -19.19 4.66 30.40
N ARG A 466 -19.19 4.27 31.69
CA ARG A 466 -17.97 4.24 32.52
C ARG A 466 -16.89 3.31 31.95
N PHE A 467 -17.27 2.33 31.14
CA PHE A 467 -16.35 1.38 30.53
C PHE A 467 -16.05 1.67 29.05
N TYR A 468 -16.42 2.85 28.55
CA TYR A 468 -16.15 3.31 27.19
C TYR A 468 -15.10 4.42 27.24
N ASN A 469 -13.85 4.02 27.46
CA ASN A 469 -12.70 4.91 27.62
C ASN A 469 -11.43 4.25 27.03
N THR A 470 -10.37 5.03 26.85
CA THR A 470 -9.12 4.63 26.18
C THR A 470 -8.45 3.43 26.86
N THR A 471 -8.38 3.43 28.20
CA THR A 471 -7.74 2.34 28.98
C THR A 471 -8.44 1.01 28.74
N VAL A 472 -9.78 1.01 28.74
CA VAL A 472 -10.55 -0.21 28.51
C VAL A 472 -10.44 -0.65 27.04
N SER A 473 -10.51 0.29 26.09
CA SER A 473 -10.29 0.00 24.66
C SER A 473 -8.89 -0.59 24.39
N ALA A 474 -7.85 -0.15 25.11
CA ALA A 474 -6.52 -0.76 25.02
C ALA A 474 -6.51 -2.22 25.52
N GLY A 475 -7.30 -2.54 26.56
CA GLY A 475 -7.52 -3.92 27.00
C GLY A 475 -8.23 -4.77 25.96
N ASP A 476 -9.20 -4.21 25.25
CA ASP A 476 -9.89 -4.89 24.14
C ASP A 476 -8.93 -5.22 22.99
N LEU A 477 -8.04 -4.30 22.61
CA LEU A 477 -7.01 -4.55 21.60
C LEU A 477 -6.09 -5.72 22.01
N GLU A 478 -5.79 -5.84 23.30
CA GLU A 478 -4.96 -6.94 23.81
C GLU A 478 -5.70 -8.28 23.73
N LEU A 479 -6.99 -8.30 24.05
CA LEU A 479 -7.83 -9.48 23.86
C LEU A 479 -7.90 -9.89 22.39
N VAL A 480 -8.09 -8.94 21.48
CA VAL A 480 -8.08 -9.19 20.03
C VAL A 480 -6.74 -9.78 19.60
N ARG A 481 -5.61 -9.17 19.99
CA ARG A 481 -4.27 -9.68 19.67
C ARG A 481 -4.11 -11.13 20.10
N GLN A 482 -4.48 -11.46 21.34
CA GLN A 482 -4.39 -12.82 21.87
C GLN A 482 -5.30 -13.79 21.11
N LYS A 483 -6.54 -13.40 20.81
CA LYS A 483 -7.52 -14.26 20.11
C LYS A 483 -7.13 -14.52 18.65
N LEU A 484 -6.53 -13.54 17.99
CA LEU A 484 -6.00 -13.70 16.63
C LEU A 484 -4.66 -14.45 16.59
N GLY A 485 -4.00 -14.63 17.74
CA GLY A 485 -2.79 -15.43 17.83
C GLY A 485 -1.49 -14.72 17.45
N TYR A 486 -1.47 -13.39 17.54
CA TYR A 486 -0.27 -12.59 17.28
C TYR A 486 0.55 -12.44 18.55
N ASP A 487 1.88 -12.55 18.48
CA ASP A 487 2.77 -12.34 19.64
C ASP A 487 3.07 -10.85 19.87
N LYS A 488 3.57 -10.17 18.84
CA LYS A 488 3.84 -8.73 18.82
C LYS A 488 3.14 -8.06 17.65
N ILE A 489 2.77 -6.80 17.84
CA ILE A 489 2.05 -6.00 16.84
C ILE A 489 2.75 -4.67 16.57
N ASN A 490 2.56 -4.15 15.36
CA ASN A 490 2.90 -2.77 15.02
C ASN A 490 1.63 -1.93 15.15
N LEU A 491 1.70 -0.78 15.82
CA LEU A 491 0.56 0.12 15.97
C LEU A 491 0.69 1.29 15.00
N LEU A 492 -0.37 1.56 14.24
CA LEU A 492 -0.50 2.77 13.43
C LEU A 492 -1.73 3.53 13.90
N GLY A 493 -1.51 4.62 14.63
CA GLY A 493 -2.57 5.47 15.15
C GLY A 493 -2.65 6.80 14.42
N VAL A 494 -3.88 7.28 14.19
CA VAL A 494 -4.14 8.61 13.62
C VAL A 494 -4.97 9.42 14.61
N SER A 495 -4.58 10.67 14.86
CA SER A 495 -5.32 11.57 15.75
C SER A 495 -5.50 10.98 17.16
N TYR A 496 -6.71 10.92 17.71
CA TYR A 496 -7.02 10.19 18.96
C TYR A 496 -6.49 8.73 18.96
N GLY A 497 -6.44 8.05 17.81
CA GLY A 497 -5.86 6.71 17.71
C GLY A 497 -4.39 6.65 18.15
N THR A 498 -3.67 7.78 18.10
CA THR A 498 -2.31 7.89 18.66
C THR A 498 -2.30 7.82 20.19
N ARG A 499 -3.31 8.37 20.86
CA ARG A 499 -3.49 8.25 22.31
C ARG A 499 -3.79 6.81 22.69
N LEU A 500 -4.69 6.14 21.95
CA LEU A 500 -4.99 4.73 22.16
C LEU A 500 -3.75 3.83 21.95
N ALA A 501 -2.95 4.10 20.91
CA ALA A 501 -1.69 3.38 20.69
C ALA A 501 -0.73 3.53 21.87
N GLN A 502 -0.55 4.77 22.36
CA GLN A 502 0.32 5.04 23.50
C GLN A 502 -0.22 4.40 24.78
N GLU A 503 -1.54 4.40 25.02
CA GLU A 503 -2.11 3.72 26.19
C GLU A 503 -1.93 2.20 26.11
N TYR A 504 -2.12 1.60 24.93
CA TYR A 504 -1.80 0.19 24.71
C TYR A 504 -0.33 -0.11 25.01
N ALA A 505 0.59 0.73 24.53
CA ALA A 505 2.02 0.56 24.78
C ALA A 505 2.39 0.73 26.26
N ARG A 506 1.67 1.57 27.01
CA ARG A 506 1.85 1.72 28.46
C ARG A 506 1.46 0.46 29.22
N LEU A 507 0.35 -0.16 28.84
CA LEU A 507 -0.19 -1.35 29.50
C LEU A 507 0.49 -2.65 29.06
N TYR A 508 0.87 -2.74 27.79
CA TYR A 508 1.37 -3.96 27.15
C TYR A 508 2.67 -3.73 26.33
N PRO A 509 3.70 -3.08 26.90
CA PRO A 509 4.90 -2.70 26.15
C PRO A 509 5.64 -3.88 25.50
N GLN A 510 5.59 -5.06 26.13
CA GLN A 510 6.22 -6.28 25.63
C GLN A 510 5.61 -6.81 24.32
N HIS A 511 4.37 -6.41 24.00
CA HIS A 511 3.65 -6.84 22.80
C HIS A 511 3.67 -5.81 21.67
N VAL A 512 4.33 -4.66 21.88
CA VAL A 512 4.50 -3.64 20.84
C VAL A 512 5.87 -3.79 20.18
N ARG A 513 5.88 -3.89 18.84
CA ARG A 513 7.11 -3.95 18.04
C ARG A 513 7.55 -2.57 17.57
N THR A 514 6.64 -1.79 16.97
CA THR A 514 6.86 -0.39 16.58
C THR A 514 5.56 0.41 16.70
N MET A 515 5.65 1.72 16.88
CA MET A 515 4.51 2.64 16.82
C MET A 515 4.69 3.73 15.78
N ILE A 516 3.65 3.97 14.97
CA ILE A 516 3.60 5.02 13.97
C ILE A 516 2.41 5.90 14.34
N LEU A 517 2.68 7.14 14.69
CA LEU A 517 1.71 8.04 15.30
C LEU A 517 1.61 9.31 14.47
N ASP A 518 0.48 9.51 13.80
CA ASP A 518 0.24 10.63 12.89
C ASP A 518 -0.86 11.55 13.41
N GLY A 519 -0.55 12.84 13.53
CA GLY A 519 -1.43 13.79 14.24
C GLY A 519 -1.46 13.48 15.74
N VAL A 520 -0.33 13.72 16.41
CA VAL A 520 -0.04 13.15 17.73
C VAL A 520 -0.87 13.79 18.84
N VAL A 521 -1.48 12.96 19.68
CA VAL A 521 -2.11 13.35 20.95
C VAL A 521 -1.27 12.76 22.10
N PRO A 522 -0.43 13.58 22.77
CA PRO A 522 0.43 13.10 23.84
C PRO A 522 -0.36 12.55 25.04
N PRO A 523 0.23 11.66 25.86
CA PRO A 523 -0.48 11.06 26.99
C PRO A 523 -0.89 12.08 28.05
N ASP A 524 -0.04 13.10 28.26
CA ASP A 524 -0.24 14.20 29.19
C ASP A 524 -1.00 15.39 28.59
N TRP A 525 -1.46 15.28 27.34
CA TRP A 525 -2.20 16.34 26.65
C TRP A 525 -3.71 16.25 26.91
N VAL A 526 -4.32 17.35 27.34
CA VAL A 526 -5.78 17.49 27.48
C VAL A 526 -6.38 17.96 26.15
N LEU A 527 -7.11 17.07 25.48
CA LEU A 527 -7.77 17.36 24.20
C LEU A 527 -8.79 18.48 24.42
N GLY A 528 -8.84 19.45 23.52
CA GLY A 528 -9.71 20.62 23.66
C GLY A 528 -9.05 21.85 24.29
N ALA A 529 -7.96 21.70 25.04
CA ALA A 529 -7.38 22.80 25.83
C ALA A 529 -6.81 23.96 25.00
N SER A 530 -6.50 23.73 23.73
CA SER A 530 -5.86 24.71 22.84
C SER A 530 -6.42 24.75 21.43
N VAL A 531 -7.66 24.27 21.24
CA VAL A 531 -8.24 24.10 19.90
C VAL A 531 -8.28 25.42 19.12
N ARG A 532 -8.59 26.54 19.77
CA ARG A 532 -8.73 27.83 19.07
C ARG A 532 -7.36 28.38 18.69
N ARG A 533 -6.39 28.33 19.59
CA ARG A 533 -5.00 28.75 19.36
C ARG A 533 -4.34 27.92 18.29
N ASP A 534 -4.54 26.61 18.30
CA ASP A 534 -3.87 25.72 17.35
C ASP A 534 -4.47 25.89 15.94
N ALA A 535 -5.78 26.11 15.83
CA ALA A 535 -6.43 26.52 14.58
C ALA A 535 -6.01 27.92 14.11
N GLN A 536 -5.90 28.89 15.02
CA GLN A 536 -5.36 30.23 14.74
C GLN A 536 -3.96 30.16 14.15
N ARG A 537 -3.06 29.42 14.81
CA ARG A 537 -1.68 29.20 14.37
C ARG A 537 -1.62 28.58 12.97
N ALA A 538 -2.46 27.60 12.69
CA ALA A 538 -2.52 26.96 11.37
C ALA A 538 -2.92 27.98 10.28
N LEU A 539 -3.98 28.75 10.52
CA LEU A 539 -4.46 29.76 9.58
C LEU A 539 -3.44 30.88 9.36
N GLU A 540 -2.78 31.37 10.41
CA GLU A 540 -1.73 32.37 10.31
C GLU A 540 -0.54 31.88 9.47
N ARG A 541 -0.19 30.59 9.57
CA ARG A 541 0.84 29.99 8.70
C ARG A 541 0.40 29.92 7.24
N ILE A 542 -0.89 29.67 6.98
CA ILE A 542 -1.46 29.71 5.62
C ILE A 542 -1.39 31.13 5.06
N PHE A 543 -1.72 32.15 5.86
CA PHE A 543 -1.58 33.56 5.47
C PHE A 543 -0.13 33.94 5.18
N ALA A 544 0.79 33.57 6.07
CA ALA A 544 2.22 33.81 5.87
C ALA A 544 2.73 33.15 4.58
N ARG A 545 2.35 31.89 4.34
CA ARG A 545 2.69 31.18 3.09
C ARG A 545 2.17 31.91 1.85
N CYS A 546 0.93 32.40 1.87
CA CYS A 546 0.39 33.15 0.73
C CYS A 546 1.13 34.46 0.50
N ALA A 547 1.51 35.18 1.57
CA ALA A 547 2.29 36.40 1.47
C ALA A 547 3.71 36.15 0.93
N GLU A 548 4.32 35.01 1.24
CA GLU A 548 5.65 34.62 0.74
C GLU A 548 5.63 34.11 -0.72
N GLU A 549 4.56 33.44 -1.15
CA GLU A 549 4.43 32.90 -2.51
C GLU A 549 4.02 34.02 -3.51
N PRO A 550 4.87 34.42 -4.48
CA PRO A 550 4.63 35.61 -5.30
C PRO A 550 3.29 35.62 -6.03
N SER A 551 2.87 34.47 -6.57
CA SER A 551 1.60 34.35 -7.28
C SER A 551 0.39 34.46 -6.36
N CYS A 552 0.50 33.97 -5.12
CA CYS A 552 -0.56 34.09 -4.13
C CYS A 552 -0.64 35.52 -3.60
N HIS A 553 0.49 36.13 -3.23
CA HIS A 553 0.53 37.51 -2.76
C HIS A 553 0.03 38.51 -3.81
N GLN A 554 0.37 38.30 -5.09
CA GLN A 554 -0.13 39.13 -6.18
C GLN A 554 -1.66 39.02 -6.33
N ALA A 555 -2.21 37.82 -6.19
CA ALA A 555 -3.66 37.58 -6.28
C ALA A 555 -4.41 38.07 -5.02
N PHE A 556 -3.81 37.91 -3.84
CA PHE A 556 -4.40 38.14 -2.53
C PHE A 556 -3.45 38.95 -1.61
N PRO A 557 -3.28 40.27 -1.84
CA PRO A 557 -2.26 41.07 -1.15
C PRO A 557 -2.48 41.22 0.37
N ASP A 558 -3.74 41.22 0.82
CA ASP A 558 -4.14 41.38 2.22
C ASP A 558 -5.14 40.29 2.63
N LEU A 559 -4.72 39.03 2.50
CA LEU A 559 -5.60 37.89 2.76
C LEU A 559 -6.13 37.85 4.20
N GLN A 560 -5.30 38.24 5.18
CA GLN A 560 -5.72 38.31 6.57
C GLN A 560 -6.78 39.39 6.79
N GLY A 561 -6.59 40.58 6.22
CA GLY A 561 -7.60 41.65 6.27
C GLY A 561 -8.89 41.26 5.55
N ASP A 562 -8.79 40.53 4.43
CA ASP A 562 -9.96 39.99 3.74
C ASP A 562 -10.74 39.00 4.61
N PHE A 563 -10.05 38.12 5.35
CA PHE A 563 -10.73 37.22 6.28
C PHE A 563 -11.44 37.96 7.42
N GLN A 564 -10.80 39.00 7.98
CA GLN A 564 -11.42 39.83 9.00
C GLN A 564 -12.68 40.53 8.47
N LYS A 565 -12.62 41.11 7.26
CA LYS A 565 -13.79 41.72 6.60
C LYS A 565 -14.93 40.72 6.42
N VAL A 566 -14.62 39.48 6.00
CA VAL A 566 -15.62 38.41 5.85
C VAL A 566 -16.28 38.08 7.18
N LEU A 567 -15.50 37.88 8.24
CA LEU A 567 -16.06 37.57 9.56
C LEU A 567 -16.92 38.72 10.10
N GLU A 568 -16.49 39.97 9.95
CA GLU A 568 -17.28 41.14 10.35
C GLU A 568 -18.57 41.30 9.55
N ALA A 569 -18.53 41.03 8.23
CA ALA A 569 -19.72 41.09 7.39
C ALA A 569 -20.74 40.03 7.80
N LEU A 570 -20.28 38.77 7.94
CA LEU A 570 -21.12 37.63 8.32
C LEU A 570 -21.58 37.65 9.79
N GLU A 571 -20.94 38.46 10.64
CA GLU A 571 -21.41 38.74 12.00
C GLU A 571 -22.57 39.75 11.99
N ARG A 572 -22.57 40.72 11.07
CA ARG A 572 -23.65 41.72 10.93
C ARG A 572 -24.85 41.16 10.17
N GLU A 573 -24.61 40.41 9.11
CA GLU A 573 -25.64 39.90 8.21
C GLU A 573 -25.25 38.48 7.72
N PRO A 574 -25.79 37.42 8.36
CA PRO A 574 -25.67 36.06 7.85
C PRO A 574 -26.22 35.93 6.42
N VAL A 575 -25.55 35.13 5.59
CA VAL A 575 -25.93 34.93 4.20
C VAL A 575 -26.44 33.51 4.01
N GLU A 576 -27.67 33.39 3.55
CA GLU A 576 -28.27 32.11 3.15
C GLU A 576 -28.04 31.87 1.66
N LEU A 577 -27.48 30.70 1.31
CA LEU A 577 -27.28 30.28 -0.07
C LEU A 577 -27.79 28.85 -0.28
N THR A 578 -28.45 28.64 -1.41
CA THR A 578 -28.80 27.29 -1.89
C THR A 578 -27.78 26.84 -2.93
N ILE A 579 -27.14 25.70 -2.69
CA ILE A 579 -26.11 25.11 -3.54
C ILE A 579 -26.48 23.65 -3.84
N PRO A 580 -26.45 23.20 -5.10
CA PRO A 580 -26.64 21.79 -5.42
C PRO A 580 -25.47 20.96 -4.89
N HIS A 581 -25.77 19.91 -4.15
CA HIS A 581 -24.77 19.00 -3.59
C HIS A 581 -24.01 18.28 -4.73
N PRO A 582 -22.67 18.26 -4.72
CA PRO A 582 -21.90 17.85 -5.89
C PRO A 582 -22.03 16.37 -6.24
N ALA A 583 -22.38 15.50 -5.28
CA ALA A 583 -22.56 14.07 -5.53
C ALA A 583 -23.99 13.67 -5.89
N THR A 584 -25.00 14.36 -5.35
CA THR A 584 -26.42 13.98 -5.51
C THR A 584 -27.18 14.90 -6.46
N GLY A 585 -26.70 16.14 -6.65
CA GLY A 585 -27.38 17.19 -7.41
C GLY A 585 -28.57 17.81 -6.68
N GLU A 586 -28.87 17.37 -5.46
CA GLU A 586 -29.96 17.91 -4.63
C GLU A 586 -29.56 19.26 -4.03
N ASP A 587 -30.47 20.22 -4.07
CA ASP A 587 -30.25 21.55 -3.51
C ASP A 587 -30.15 21.49 -1.98
N GLN A 588 -29.04 21.99 -1.43
CA GLN A 588 -28.82 22.17 0.00
C GLN A 588 -28.69 23.64 0.35
N THR A 589 -29.43 24.07 1.36
CA THR A 589 -29.34 25.43 1.91
C THR A 589 -28.27 25.48 3.01
N VAL A 590 -27.37 26.45 2.92
CA VAL A 590 -26.34 26.72 3.94
C VAL A 590 -26.47 28.16 4.42
N ILE A 591 -26.40 28.33 5.75
CA ILE A 591 -26.34 29.65 6.39
C ILE A 591 -24.89 29.95 6.75
N LEU A 592 -24.27 30.87 6.00
CA LEU A 592 -22.95 31.38 6.33
C LEU A 592 -23.09 32.53 7.32
N ASN A 593 -22.53 32.35 8.51
CA ASN A 593 -22.35 33.41 9.50
C ASN A 593 -20.88 33.40 9.98
N ARG A 594 -20.53 34.27 10.93
CA ARG A 594 -19.17 34.30 11.51
C ARG A 594 -18.69 32.93 12.01
N VAL A 595 -19.55 32.21 12.73
CA VAL A 595 -19.27 30.88 13.29
C VAL A 595 -19.02 29.88 12.16
N THR A 596 -19.99 29.70 11.25
CA THR A 596 -19.90 28.74 10.13
C THR A 596 -18.67 29.00 9.27
N ALA A 597 -18.39 30.27 8.94
CA ALA A 597 -17.23 30.62 8.11
C ALA A 597 -15.91 30.26 8.81
N SER A 598 -15.75 30.60 10.10
CA SER A 598 -14.55 30.23 10.84
C SER A 598 -14.40 28.70 11.02
N SER A 599 -15.48 27.99 11.36
CA SER A 599 -15.48 26.53 11.50
C SER A 599 -15.15 25.83 10.19
N LEU A 600 -15.70 26.31 9.08
CA LEU A 600 -15.40 25.79 7.74
C LEU A 600 -13.93 25.97 7.39
N ILE A 601 -13.34 27.15 7.64
CA ILE A 601 -11.90 27.37 7.40
C ILE A 601 -11.05 26.43 8.24
N ARG A 602 -11.44 26.17 9.50
CA ARG A 602 -10.77 25.18 10.35
C ARG A 602 -10.85 23.79 9.73
N LEU A 603 -12.04 23.31 9.34
CA LEU A 603 -12.26 21.98 8.76
C LEU A 603 -11.51 21.80 7.43
N ILE A 604 -11.53 22.80 6.54
CA ILE A 604 -10.78 22.79 5.29
C ILE A 604 -9.27 22.67 5.55
N SER A 605 -8.79 23.27 6.64
CA SER A 605 -7.37 23.21 7.02
C SER A 605 -6.93 21.84 7.54
N TYR A 606 -7.85 20.90 7.84
CA TYR A 606 -7.48 19.53 8.19
C TYR A 606 -6.83 18.83 7.00
N GLN A 607 -7.32 19.06 5.78
CA GLN A 607 -6.87 18.35 4.59
C GLN A 607 -6.04 19.28 3.70
N SER A 608 -4.77 18.96 3.51
CA SER A 608 -3.82 19.80 2.77
C SER A 608 -4.30 20.15 1.36
N GLN A 609 -4.93 19.22 0.65
CA GLN A 609 -5.49 19.43 -0.69
C GLN A 609 -6.58 20.51 -0.72
N PHE A 610 -7.41 20.59 0.33
CA PHE A 610 -8.50 21.57 0.40
C PHE A 610 -8.02 22.91 0.95
N SER A 611 -6.99 22.91 1.81
CA SER A 611 -6.35 24.14 2.30
C SER A 611 -5.85 25.06 1.17
N LEU A 612 -5.56 24.50 -0.01
CA LEU A 612 -5.13 25.25 -1.19
C LEU A 612 -6.20 26.22 -1.74
N LEU A 613 -7.47 26.01 -1.39
CA LEU A 613 -8.59 26.86 -1.80
C LEU A 613 -8.79 28.06 -0.87
N ILE A 614 -8.24 28.02 0.35
CA ILE A 614 -8.50 29.01 1.41
C ILE A 614 -8.27 30.45 0.94
N PRO A 615 -7.14 30.80 0.29
CA PRO A 615 -6.90 32.18 -0.15
C PRO A 615 -7.99 32.70 -1.10
N TRP A 616 -8.31 31.93 -2.13
CA TRP A 616 -9.31 32.31 -3.11
C TRP A 616 -10.71 32.41 -2.52
N MET A 617 -11.11 31.47 -1.67
CA MET A 617 -12.43 31.51 -1.02
C MET A 617 -12.60 32.73 -0.11
N ILE A 618 -11.60 33.02 0.73
CA ILE A 618 -11.62 34.19 1.62
C ILE A 618 -11.69 35.47 0.78
N HIS A 619 -10.83 35.59 -0.23
CA HIS A 619 -10.81 36.80 -1.06
C HIS A 619 -12.13 36.99 -1.82
N SER A 620 -12.72 35.92 -2.36
CA SER A 620 -13.98 35.99 -3.11
C SER A 620 -15.13 36.42 -2.20
N ALA A 621 -15.19 35.86 -0.98
CA ALA A 621 -16.16 36.26 0.04
C ALA A 621 -15.98 37.73 0.47
N ALA A 622 -14.73 38.21 0.57
CA ALA A 622 -14.46 39.62 0.88
C ALA A 622 -14.94 40.60 -0.22
N GLN A 623 -15.11 40.11 -1.45
CA GLN A 623 -15.73 40.85 -2.57
C GLN A 623 -17.26 40.63 -2.68
N GLY A 624 -17.86 39.91 -1.72
CA GLY A 624 -19.29 39.61 -1.67
C GLY A 624 -19.72 38.33 -2.40
N ASP A 625 -18.78 37.56 -2.97
CA ASP A 625 -19.08 36.24 -3.56
C ASP A 625 -18.82 35.11 -2.57
N TYR A 626 -19.88 34.73 -1.85
CA TYR A 626 -19.86 33.66 -0.86
C TYR A 626 -20.05 32.25 -1.44
N ARG A 627 -20.34 32.12 -2.75
CA ARG A 627 -20.63 30.81 -3.36
C ARG A 627 -19.49 29.80 -3.18
N PRO A 628 -18.20 30.15 -3.35
CA PRO A 628 -17.11 29.20 -3.11
C PRO A 628 -17.12 28.61 -1.71
N MET A 629 -17.35 29.47 -0.71
CA MET A 629 -17.42 29.08 0.69
C MET A 629 -18.64 28.19 0.96
N ALA A 630 -19.81 28.57 0.45
CA ALA A 630 -21.04 27.78 0.58
C ALA A 630 -20.93 26.40 -0.11
N THR A 631 -20.29 26.33 -1.27
CA THR A 631 -20.04 25.06 -1.96
C THR A 631 -19.15 24.13 -1.14
N GLN A 632 -18.09 24.66 -0.52
CA GLN A 632 -17.26 23.83 0.38
C GLN A 632 -18.01 23.44 1.65
N ALA A 633 -18.88 24.30 2.17
CA ALA A 633 -19.74 23.96 3.30
C ALA A 633 -20.67 22.79 2.95
N VAL A 634 -21.37 22.83 1.82
CA VAL A 634 -22.21 21.71 1.34
C VAL A 634 -21.39 20.43 1.16
N TYR A 635 -20.18 20.53 0.60
CA TYR A 635 -19.34 19.36 0.39
C TYR A 635 -18.82 18.76 1.70
N LEU A 636 -18.29 19.57 2.62
CA LEU A 636 -17.62 19.07 3.83
C LEU A 636 -18.58 18.79 4.98
N LEU A 637 -19.64 19.58 5.12
CA LEU A 637 -20.64 19.40 6.19
C LEU A 637 -21.70 18.35 5.82
N GLY A 638 -21.72 17.90 4.56
CA GLY A 638 -22.50 16.74 4.10
C GLY A 638 -21.75 15.40 4.22
N LEU A 639 -20.48 15.40 4.61
CA LEU A 639 -19.74 14.16 4.90
C LEU A 639 -20.03 13.72 6.33
N GLU A 640 -20.80 12.65 6.51
CA GLU A 640 -20.87 11.95 7.79
C GLU A 640 -19.45 11.46 8.17
N GLN A 641 -18.88 11.98 9.25
CA GLN A 641 -17.53 11.64 9.71
C GLN A 641 -17.46 10.28 10.44
N GLY A 642 -18.57 9.54 10.49
CA GLY A 642 -18.66 8.24 11.17
C GLY A 642 -18.32 8.30 12.66
N ILE A 643 -18.54 9.45 13.32
CA ILE A 643 -18.28 9.61 14.75
C ILE A 643 -19.47 9.09 15.54
N GLU A 644 -19.15 8.20 16.47
CA GLU A 644 -20.08 7.59 17.39
C GLU A 644 -20.08 8.39 18.69
N GLU A 645 -21.18 9.10 18.94
CA GLU A 645 -21.27 10.12 19.98
C GLU A 645 -21.09 9.53 21.38
N GLY A 646 -21.60 8.31 21.61
CA GLY A 646 -21.47 7.65 22.91
C GLY A 646 -20.02 7.41 23.29
N LEU A 647 -19.18 6.89 22.38
CA LEU A 647 -17.75 6.75 22.67
C LEU A 647 -17.06 8.11 22.75
N PHE A 648 -17.35 9.03 21.82
CA PHE A 648 -16.75 10.36 21.81
C PHE A 648 -16.94 11.08 23.15
N TYR A 649 -18.19 11.26 23.59
CA TYR A 649 -18.46 11.96 24.84
C TYR A 649 -18.02 11.18 26.07
N SER A 650 -18.06 9.84 26.05
CA SER A 650 -17.56 9.03 27.17
C SER A 650 -16.07 9.23 27.40
N VAL A 651 -15.27 9.27 26.32
CA VAL A 651 -13.83 9.56 26.41
C VAL A 651 -13.59 10.99 26.87
N ILE A 652 -14.18 11.98 26.20
CA ILE A 652 -13.97 13.40 26.50
C ILE A 652 -14.35 13.72 27.96
N CYS A 653 -15.44 13.17 28.47
CA CYS A 653 -15.93 13.44 29.82
C CYS A 653 -15.19 12.71 30.93
N GLN A 654 -14.53 11.60 30.64
CA GLN A 654 -13.73 10.88 31.63
C GLN A 654 -12.26 11.31 31.60
N GLU A 655 -11.72 11.65 30.44
CA GLU A 655 -10.28 11.80 30.25
C GLU A 655 -9.84 13.24 30.04
N ASP A 656 -10.65 14.11 29.45
CA ASP A 656 -10.21 15.46 29.06
C ASP A 656 -10.91 16.57 29.87
N VAL A 657 -12.24 16.68 29.79
CA VAL A 657 -12.99 17.79 30.39
C VAL A 657 -12.75 18.00 31.89
N PRO A 658 -12.66 16.95 32.73
CA PRO A 658 -12.37 17.12 34.16
C PRO A 658 -11.01 17.77 34.45
N PHE A 659 -10.07 17.71 33.50
CA PHE A 659 -8.71 18.19 33.63
C PHE A 659 -8.45 19.49 32.85
N LEU A 660 -9.48 20.07 32.25
CA LEU A 660 -9.39 21.37 31.60
C LEU A 660 -9.30 22.50 32.62
N PRO A 661 -8.56 23.58 32.32
CA PRO A 661 -8.56 24.78 33.15
C PRO A 661 -9.97 25.38 33.21
N LEU A 662 -10.40 25.80 34.41
CA LEU A 662 -11.74 26.38 34.62
C LEU A 662 -11.97 27.62 33.76
N GLU A 663 -10.95 28.46 33.63
CA GLU A 663 -10.98 29.71 32.87
C GLU A 663 -11.09 29.51 31.34
N GLY A 664 -10.90 28.28 30.84
CA GLY A 664 -10.91 27.99 29.42
C GLY A 664 -9.69 28.58 28.68
N GLU A 665 -9.76 28.58 27.35
CA GLU A 665 -8.68 29.07 26.50
C GLU A 665 -8.67 30.61 26.44
N GLN A 666 -7.55 31.23 26.85
CA GLN A 666 -7.39 32.69 26.86
C GLN A 666 -6.91 33.22 25.50
N GLY A 667 -7.45 34.36 25.07
CA GLY A 667 -7.04 35.07 23.85
C GLY A 667 -8.19 35.40 22.89
N GLU A 668 -7.95 36.34 21.99
CA GLU A 668 -8.85 36.65 20.87
C GLU A 668 -8.46 35.80 19.66
N TYR A 669 -9.35 34.89 19.26
CA TYR A 669 -9.17 33.97 18.14
C TYR A 669 -10.35 34.07 17.17
N TYR A 670 -10.11 33.77 15.89
CA TYR A 670 -11.18 33.71 14.90
C TYR A 670 -12.16 32.54 15.15
N PHE A 671 -11.69 31.48 15.79
CA PHE A 671 -12.43 30.23 15.96
C PHE A 671 -13.20 30.17 17.28
N GLN A 672 -14.33 29.47 17.25
CA GLN A 672 -15.22 29.28 18.39
C GLN A 672 -14.67 28.35 19.46
N ASP A 673 -15.08 28.58 20.70
CA ASP A 673 -14.82 27.68 21.82
C ASP A 673 -15.86 26.56 21.88
N LEU A 674 -15.41 25.32 21.73
CA LEU A 674 -16.27 24.13 21.82
C LEU A 674 -16.38 23.60 23.26
N LEU A 675 -15.54 24.08 24.17
CA LEU A 675 -15.50 23.62 25.55
C LEU A 675 -16.82 23.81 26.32
N PRO A 676 -17.61 24.88 26.13
CA PRO A 676 -18.91 25.01 26.79
C PRO A 676 -19.87 23.88 26.43
N LEU A 677 -19.91 23.46 25.16
CA LEU A 677 -20.74 22.34 24.71
C LEU A 677 -20.26 21.02 25.31
N TRP A 678 -18.95 20.77 25.34
CA TRP A 678 -18.40 19.58 25.97
C TRP A 678 -18.66 19.54 27.48
N ARG A 679 -18.55 20.69 28.17
CA ARG A 679 -18.90 20.79 29.60
C ARG A 679 -20.37 20.49 29.84
N THR A 680 -21.27 21.02 29.01
CA THR A 680 -22.70 20.69 29.07
C THR A 680 -22.92 19.19 28.90
N ALA A 681 -22.31 18.58 27.87
CA ALA A 681 -22.38 17.14 27.65
C ALA A 681 -21.93 16.34 28.88
N CYS A 682 -20.80 16.70 29.49
CA CYS A 682 -20.28 16.00 30.66
C CYS A 682 -21.11 16.23 31.94
N GLN A 683 -21.77 17.37 32.08
CA GLN A 683 -22.72 17.61 33.18
C GLN A 683 -23.99 16.74 33.05
N ILE A 684 -24.39 16.42 31.82
CA ILE A 684 -25.52 15.53 31.52
C ILE A 684 -25.13 14.07 31.79
N LEU A 685 -23.99 13.63 31.24
CA LEU A 685 -23.53 12.24 31.34
C LEU A 685 -23.05 11.85 32.74
N ARG A 686 -22.52 12.80 33.52
CA ARG A 686 -22.09 12.63 34.92
C ARG A 686 -21.14 11.44 35.13
N LEU A 687 -20.22 11.24 34.19
CA LEU A 687 -19.24 10.16 34.26
C LEU A 687 -18.12 10.52 35.26
N PRO A 688 -17.62 9.53 36.03
CA PRO A 688 -16.48 9.75 36.90
C PRO A 688 -15.21 10.00 36.08
N PRO A 689 -14.33 10.94 36.47
CA PRO A 689 -13.04 11.12 35.83
C PRO A 689 -12.18 9.86 35.91
N ASN A 690 -11.49 9.52 34.83
CA ASN A 690 -10.49 8.46 34.80
C ASN A 690 -9.13 9.02 35.25
N GLU A 691 -8.95 9.20 36.56
CA GLU A 691 -7.70 9.75 37.13
C GLU A 691 -6.49 8.86 36.83
N ALA A 692 -6.66 7.55 36.75
CA ALA A 692 -5.59 6.60 36.46
C ALA A 692 -4.98 6.81 35.07
N PHE A 693 -5.81 7.21 34.10
CA PHE A 693 -5.37 7.54 32.74
C PHE A 693 -4.47 8.80 32.70
N ARG A 694 -4.62 9.72 33.66
CA ARG A 694 -3.84 10.97 33.76
C ARG A 694 -2.64 10.89 34.69
N GLN A 695 -2.30 9.70 35.18
CA GLN A 695 -1.07 9.50 35.95
C GLN A 695 0.18 9.59 35.07
N ASP A 696 1.36 9.65 35.70
CA ASP A 696 2.65 9.75 35.02
C ASP A 696 2.83 8.64 33.97
N TYR A 697 3.16 9.04 32.74
CA TYR A 697 3.45 8.12 31.65
C TYR A 697 4.93 7.68 31.71
N PRO A 698 5.21 6.36 31.73
CA PRO A 698 6.58 5.87 31.84
C PRO A 698 7.35 6.07 30.53
N THR A 699 8.69 6.14 30.63
CA THR A 699 9.55 6.09 29.45
C THR A 699 9.56 4.68 28.85
N LEU A 700 9.33 4.55 27.53
CA LEU A 700 9.25 3.27 26.83
C LEU A 700 10.29 3.18 25.70
N GLU A 701 11.06 2.10 25.66
CA GLU A 701 12.13 1.82 24.67
C GLU A 701 11.60 1.25 23.33
N ILE A 702 10.39 1.65 22.93
CA ILE A 702 9.76 1.20 21.69
C ILE A 702 10.20 2.12 20.55
N PRO A 703 10.55 1.60 19.36
CA PRO A 703 10.76 2.43 18.18
C PRO A 703 9.47 3.18 17.79
N VAL A 704 9.49 4.51 17.84
CA VAL A 704 8.32 5.35 17.51
C VAL A 704 8.61 6.33 16.38
N LEU A 705 7.79 6.31 15.34
CA LEU A 705 7.74 7.36 14.31
C LEU A 705 6.58 8.31 14.61
N PHE A 706 6.89 9.55 14.95
CA PHE A 706 5.91 10.62 15.04
C PHE A 706 5.82 11.36 13.71
N ILE A 707 4.62 11.55 13.20
CA ILE A 707 4.31 12.30 11.98
C ILE A 707 3.43 13.49 12.37
N SER A 708 3.76 14.68 11.87
CA SER A 708 2.97 15.89 12.10
C SER A 708 2.94 16.77 10.87
N GLY A 709 1.80 17.41 10.59
CA GLY A 709 1.74 18.49 9.61
C GLY A 709 2.12 19.82 10.24
N GLU A 710 2.92 20.62 9.53
CA GLU A 710 3.32 21.95 10.01
C GLU A 710 2.11 22.84 10.31
N VAL A 711 1.06 22.76 9.51
CA VAL A 711 -0.17 23.56 9.62
C VAL A 711 -1.36 22.74 10.13
N ASP A 712 -1.10 21.64 10.84
CA ASP A 712 -2.15 20.88 11.52
C ASP A 712 -2.92 21.78 12.52
N PRO A 713 -4.25 21.97 12.35
CA PRO A 713 -5.07 22.85 13.18
C PRO A 713 -5.60 22.18 14.46
N VAL A 714 -5.23 20.92 14.72
CA VAL A 714 -5.79 20.10 15.82
C VAL A 714 -4.68 19.54 16.71
N THR A 715 -3.67 18.93 16.10
CA THR A 715 -2.55 18.26 16.76
C THR A 715 -1.25 18.85 16.23
N PRO A 716 -0.90 20.09 16.61
CA PRO A 716 0.22 20.79 16.01
C PRO A 716 1.55 20.07 16.29
N PRO A 717 2.63 20.35 15.53
CA PRO A 717 3.89 19.62 15.64
C PRO A 717 4.50 19.58 17.05
N GLN A 718 4.22 20.57 17.89
CA GLN A 718 4.64 20.62 19.29
C GLN A 718 4.21 19.37 20.07
N ASN A 719 3.08 18.77 19.68
CA ASN A 719 2.55 17.54 20.27
C ASN A 719 3.51 16.37 20.05
N GLY A 720 4.02 16.19 18.83
CA GLY A 720 5.00 15.15 18.54
C GLY A 720 6.25 15.29 19.40
N GLY A 721 6.76 16.53 19.54
CA GLY A 721 7.89 16.83 20.43
C GLY A 721 7.58 16.62 21.92
N GLN A 722 6.33 16.84 22.35
CA GLN A 722 5.89 16.54 23.72
C GLN A 722 5.84 15.03 23.96
N ALA A 723 5.21 14.27 23.08
CA ALA A 723 5.13 12.81 23.19
C ALA A 723 6.52 12.16 23.15
N ALA A 724 7.44 12.66 22.31
CA ALA A 724 8.80 12.13 22.17
C ALA A 724 9.59 12.06 23.49
N ARG A 725 9.27 12.87 24.50
CA ARG A 725 9.89 12.80 25.84
C ARG A 725 9.67 11.45 26.54
N PHE A 726 8.60 10.75 26.20
CA PHE A 726 8.28 9.42 26.73
C PHE A 726 8.90 8.28 25.92
N PHE A 727 9.48 8.57 24.74
CA PHE A 727 9.98 7.57 23.79
C PHE A 727 11.39 7.95 23.32
N PRO A 728 12.46 7.58 24.05
CA PRO A 728 13.84 7.93 23.73
C PRO A 728 14.27 7.35 22.37
N ASN A 729 13.69 6.22 21.96
CA ASN A 729 13.90 5.60 20.66
C ASN A 729 12.86 6.10 19.64
N SER A 730 12.84 7.40 19.37
CA SER A 730 11.86 7.99 18.46
C SER A 730 12.45 8.89 17.38
N LEU A 731 11.69 9.02 16.29
CA LEU A 731 11.94 9.93 15.19
C LEU A 731 10.69 10.78 14.96
N HIS A 732 10.82 12.11 15.05
CA HIS A 732 9.73 13.03 14.76
C HIS A 732 9.96 13.71 13.41
N VAL A 733 9.01 13.51 12.50
CA VAL A 733 9.02 14.06 11.14
C VAL A 733 7.87 15.05 10.98
N VAL A 734 8.21 16.30 10.63
CA VAL A 734 7.25 17.36 10.36
C VAL A 734 7.14 17.59 8.87
N PHE A 735 5.94 17.43 8.32
CA PHE A 735 5.62 17.66 6.92
C PHE A 735 5.36 19.15 6.69
N PRO A 736 6.20 19.85 5.90
CA PRO A 736 6.09 21.28 5.70
C PRO A 736 4.81 21.65 4.95
N LYS A 737 4.12 22.69 5.41
CA LYS A 737 2.86 23.22 4.85
C LYS A 737 1.69 22.22 4.73
N GLU A 738 1.78 21.05 5.36
CA GLU A 738 0.72 20.05 5.36
C GLU A 738 -0.15 20.11 6.64
N GLY A 739 -1.40 19.66 6.51
CA GLY A 739 -2.43 19.63 7.56
C GLY A 739 -2.41 18.35 8.40
N HIS A 740 -3.58 17.90 8.85
CA HIS A 740 -3.76 16.76 9.74
C HIS A 740 -3.75 15.42 8.97
N GLY A 741 -2.96 14.45 9.43
CA GLY A 741 -2.91 13.11 8.84
C GLY A 741 -2.06 13.03 7.56
N ASN A 742 -0.74 12.81 7.70
CA ASN A 742 0.23 12.80 6.60
C ASN A 742 0.82 11.42 6.28
N PHE A 743 0.48 10.37 7.04
CA PHE A 743 1.05 9.04 6.88
C PHE A 743 0.72 8.42 5.51
N THR A 744 -0.42 8.79 4.90
CA THR A 744 -0.89 8.30 3.60
C THR A 744 -0.16 8.92 2.40
N SER A 745 0.63 9.98 2.62
CA SER A 745 1.49 10.53 1.59
C SER A 745 2.55 9.51 1.15
N ALA A 746 3.08 9.65 -0.07
CA ALA A 746 4.13 8.74 -0.56
C ALA A 746 5.36 8.71 0.36
N CYS A 747 5.73 9.86 0.96
CA CYS A 747 6.81 9.93 1.93
C CYS A 747 6.41 9.31 3.27
N GLY A 748 5.21 9.61 3.79
CA GLY A 748 4.68 9.03 5.03
C GLY A 748 4.63 7.51 5.01
N LEU A 749 4.13 6.93 3.92
CA LEU A 749 4.06 5.47 3.72
C LEU A 749 5.46 4.85 3.62
N ASN A 750 6.40 5.52 2.95
CA ASN A 750 7.77 5.02 2.87
C ASN A 750 8.46 5.05 4.24
N LEU A 751 8.30 6.11 5.03
CA LEU A 751 8.83 6.20 6.39
C LEU A 751 8.24 5.11 7.29
N THR A 752 6.91 4.98 7.25
CA THR A 752 6.15 3.93 7.97
C THR A 752 6.68 2.55 7.63
N ARG A 753 6.83 2.25 6.33
CA ARG A 753 7.37 0.97 5.84
C ARG A 753 8.79 0.72 6.34
N GLN A 754 9.68 1.71 6.25
CA GLN A 754 11.06 1.56 6.73
C GLN A 754 11.12 1.21 8.21
N VAL A 755 10.35 1.90 9.06
CA VAL A 755 10.33 1.66 10.50
C VAL A 755 9.76 0.29 10.81
N ILE A 756 8.65 -0.09 10.18
CA ILE A 756 8.02 -1.41 10.38
C ILE A 756 8.94 -2.54 9.87
N GLU A 757 9.52 -2.44 8.68
CA GLU A 757 10.41 -3.50 8.18
C GLU A 757 11.66 -3.65 9.04
N LYS A 758 12.30 -2.55 9.42
CA LYS A 758 13.52 -2.57 10.25
C LYS A 758 13.25 -2.93 11.71
N GLY A 759 12.05 -2.61 12.21
CA GLY A 759 11.76 -2.67 13.64
C GLY A 759 12.59 -1.67 14.46
N SER A 760 13.00 -0.55 13.84
CA SER A 760 13.88 0.46 14.42
C SER A 760 13.70 1.81 13.72
N ILE A 761 14.00 2.91 14.42
CA ILE A 761 14.09 4.27 13.84
C ILE A 761 15.49 4.60 13.33
N GLU A 762 16.48 3.74 13.59
CA GLU A 762 17.86 3.94 13.14
C GLU A 762 17.97 3.88 11.62
N ALA A 763 18.75 4.81 11.05
CA ALA A 763 19.02 4.91 9.63
C ALA A 763 17.75 4.92 8.75
N VAL A 764 16.63 5.46 9.25
CA VAL A 764 15.44 5.75 8.44
C VAL A 764 15.77 6.92 7.51
N ASP A 765 15.59 6.72 6.21
CA ASP A 765 15.85 7.75 5.20
C ASP A 765 14.68 8.74 5.15
N ILE A 766 14.93 9.97 5.60
CA ILE A 766 13.98 11.09 5.62
C ILE A 766 14.15 12.05 4.43
N THR A 767 15.00 11.74 3.46
CA THR A 767 15.27 12.62 2.30
C THR A 767 14.03 12.87 1.42
N CYS A 768 12.98 12.04 1.56
CA CYS A 768 11.70 12.29 0.90
C CYS A 768 11.02 13.58 1.39
N ILE A 769 11.31 14.05 2.62
CA ILE A 769 10.79 15.32 3.14
C ILE A 769 11.43 16.52 2.44
N GLU A 770 12.72 16.45 2.11
CA GLU A 770 13.39 17.53 1.35
C GLU A 770 12.84 17.66 -0.07
N ARG A 771 12.34 16.55 -0.62
CA ARG A 771 11.70 16.49 -1.95
C ARG A 771 10.19 16.66 -1.89
N HIS A 772 9.62 16.86 -0.71
CA HIS A 772 8.19 17.03 -0.53
C HIS A 772 7.75 18.35 -1.16
N SER A 773 7.16 18.27 -2.36
CA SER A 773 6.64 19.43 -3.07
C SER A 773 5.17 19.62 -2.74
N VAL A 774 4.83 20.78 -2.19
CA VAL A 774 3.45 21.15 -1.89
C VAL A 774 2.86 21.84 -3.11
N MET A 775 1.62 21.50 -3.46
CA MET A 775 0.92 22.13 -4.58
C MET A 775 0.73 23.63 -4.32
N PRO A 776 0.80 24.49 -5.36
CA PRO A 776 0.56 25.92 -5.21
C PRO A 776 -0.90 26.21 -4.86
N PHE A 777 -1.16 27.37 -4.24
CA PHE A 777 -2.53 27.82 -3.96
C PHE A 777 -3.35 27.98 -5.24
N PHE A 778 -4.65 27.73 -5.12
CA PHE A 778 -5.61 28.03 -6.18
C PHE A 778 -5.85 29.55 -6.23
N LEU A 779 -5.65 30.16 -7.40
CA LEU A 779 -5.66 31.63 -7.55
C LEU A 779 -6.97 32.17 -8.14
N SER A 780 -7.66 31.41 -8.98
CA SER A 780 -8.93 31.80 -9.60
C SER A 780 -9.55 30.63 -10.36
N GLN A 781 -10.88 30.59 -10.51
CA GLN A 781 -11.48 29.86 -11.63
C GLN A 781 -11.00 30.53 -12.92
N SER A 782 -10.32 29.79 -13.81
CA SER A 782 -10.01 30.32 -15.13
C SER A 782 -11.31 30.80 -15.77
N ARG A 783 -11.48 32.11 -15.95
CA ARG A 783 -12.49 32.61 -16.88
C ARG A 783 -12.06 32.09 -18.24
N SER A 784 -12.76 31.10 -18.78
CA SER A 784 -12.97 31.10 -20.22
C SER A 784 -13.64 32.44 -20.51
N GLU A 785 -12.86 33.42 -20.95
CA GLU A 785 -13.44 34.64 -21.50
C GLU A 785 -14.42 34.22 -22.61
N PRO A 786 -15.63 34.79 -22.63
CA PRO A 786 -16.67 34.43 -23.60
C PRO A 786 -16.25 34.69 -25.05
#